data_AF-A0A917BE30-F1
#
_entry.id   AF-A0A917BE30-F1
#
_cell.length_a   1.000
_cell.length_b   1.000
_cell.length_c   1.000
_cell.angle_alpha   90.00
_cell.angle_beta   90.00
_cell.angle_gamma   90.00
#
_symmetry.space_group_name_H-M   'P 1'
#
loop_
_entity.id
_entity.type
_entity.pdbx_description
1 polymer ?
#
loop_
_entity_poly.entity_id
_entity_poly.type
_entity_poly.pdbx_seq_one_letter_code
_entity_poly.pdbx_strand_id
1 'polypeptide(L)'
;MRFTFRAVDPAADAALLHDWVTRPYAAFWDMQDASVADVEKEYAGIAASGHHEAFLGLHDGEPAFLAERYDPAIGELAEAYDVRPGDVGMHVLVAPPSGERVHGWSRAVMDAVLELCFAQPGATRVVVEPDVRNGKVQVLNAAAGFVPAGVVRLPEKDALLSFCTREDWVEHRGAVADPASWVAHLTPERMQRADRALVAKAIGELAHERVLAPEDLGEGRFRLATDVPGVEWTFAARRLPLDHWSVDPASLERTAGGEPSAVQAQRLVLDLVDTLPMGPATLPVYLEEIAATLAGHAWKQRPEALDAVALSRAPFQDVESGMTEGHPCFIANNGRLGYGVRDHAAYAPETGSEVRLFWLAVRRDLSVFATDGPSYEDLMAGELSSGTRERFAGRLTGLALDPDDYRLLPCHPWQWEHKIAVTFAPQVARREIVCLGVGEDLHQAQQSVRTFFNLSRPDRHYVKTALSVLNMGFMRGLSPAYMRTTPAVCGWVADLVAGDEELRSVGFHVLREVAGTGYLHAEYEEVGAQRPGGTPYGKMLSALWRESPVDLVGPGERLATMASLLHVDASGRSVAAEHVRGSGLAAEEWVRRYLTAYLRPLLHCFYAHRLVFMPHGENLILVLRDHVPVRALMKDVGEEVAVFDADVELPELAERIRLTDVDPDLQTLSIFTDVVDCFLRFLAARLDESGLLQADAFWAQAADVVAAYQREHPELADRFAAHDLFAPTFALSCLNRLQLRDNTSMLDLADPAGSLAIVGELVNPLAAHRPA
;
A
#
# COMPACT_ATOMS: atom_id res chain seq x y z
N MET A 1 9.44 18.39 -0.13
CA MET A 1 9.90 19.23 1.01
C MET A 1 8.73 19.36 1.96
N ARG A 2 8.94 19.21 3.28
CA ARG A 2 7.90 19.40 4.29
C ARG A 2 8.32 20.52 5.22
N PHE A 3 7.38 21.39 5.56
CA PHE A 3 7.57 22.46 6.52
C PHE A 3 6.60 22.28 7.69
N THR A 4 7.02 22.68 8.87
CA THR A 4 6.15 22.79 10.05
C THR A 4 6.10 24.24 10.50
N PHE A 5 5.09 24.63 11.27
CA PHE A 5 4.89 26.00 11.70
C PHE A 5 4.82 26.08 13.22
N ARG A 6 5.42 27.12 13.78
CA ARG A 6 5.16 27.56 15.15
C ARG A 6 4.93 29.08 15.17
N ALA A 7 4.17 29.56 16.14
CA ALA A 7 4.07 31.00 16.37
C ALA A 7 5.46 31.60 16.64
N VAL A 8 5.65 32.84 16.20
CA VAL A 8 6.82 33.64 16.59
C VAL A 8 6.75 33.91 18.09
N ASP A 9 7.86 33.66 18.79
CA ASP A 9 8.09 34.15 20.14
C ASP A 9 8.81 35.50 20.02
N PRO A 10 8.15 36.63 20.29
CA PRO A 10 8.72 37.95 20.03
C PRO A 10 10.05 38.18 20.75
N ALA A 11 10.22 37.68 21.97
CA ALA A 11 11.43 37.89 22.74
C ALA A 11 12.55 36.92 22.29
N ALA A 12 12.21 35.65 22.03
CA ALA A 12 13.21 34.65 21.67
C ALA A 12 13.68 34.76 20.21
N ASP A 13 12.79 35.16 19.30
CA ASP A 13 13.06 35.18 17.86
C ASP A 13 13.50 36.57 17.33
N ALA A 14 13.41 37.64 18.12
CA ALA A 14 13.71 39.01 17.67
C ALA A 14 15.10 39.17 17.03
N ALA A 15 16.14 38.56 17.62
CA ALA A 15 17.49 38.65 17.06
C ALA A 15 17.62 37.94 15.71
N LEU A 16 16.96 36.79 15.54
CA LEU A 16 16.92 36.05 14.29
C LEU A 16 16.17 36.82 13.21
N LEU A 17 14.96 37.31 13.54
CA LEU A 17 14.12 38.04 12.61
C LEU A 17 14.76 39.37 12.22
N HIS A 18 15.40 40.08 13.16
CA HIS A 18 16.18 41.28 12.87
C HIS A 18 17.26 41.01 11.81
N ASP A 19 18.01 39.89 11.91
CA ASP A 19 18.98 39.52 10.88
C ASP A 19 18.33 39.29 9.50
N TRP A 20 17.08 38.83 9.44
CA TRP A 20 16.39 38.59 8.17
C TRP A 20 15.83 39.89 7.57
N VAL A 21 15.08 40.65 8.36
CA VAL A 21 14.31 41.82 7.88
C VAL A 21 15.17 43.04 7.59
N THR A 22 16.38 43.13 8.18
CA THR A 22 17.30 44.26 7.93
C THR A 22 18.23 44.05 6.74
N ARG A 23 18.29 42.85 6.16
CA ARG A 23 19.17 42.54 5.03
C ARG A 23 18.66 43.18 3.71
N PRO A 24 19.55 43.49 2.75
CA PRO A 24 19.17 44.16 1.51
C PRO A 24 18.09 43.46 0.67
N TYR A 25 17.94 42.14 0.77
CA TYR A 25 16.91 41.41 0.04
C TYR A 25 15.50 41.63 0.59
N ALA A 26 15.39 42.00 1.85
CA ALA A 26 14.15 42.26 2.58
C ALA A 26 13.74 43.75 2.51
N ALA A 27 14.27 44.52 1.55
CA ALA A 27 14.00 45.96 1.41
C ALA A 27 12.50 46.32 1.30
N PHE A 28 11.66 45.38 0.89
CA PHE A 28 10.19 45.57 0.81
C PHE A 28 9.44 45.17 2.09
N TRP A 29 10.15 44.75 3.13
CA TRP A 29 9.62 44.46 4.47
C TRP A 29 9.64 45.69 5.38
N ASP A 30 10.25 46.78 4.92
CA ASP A 30 10.26 48.12 5.56
C ASP A 30 10.82 48.19 6.99
N MET A 31 11.80 47.33 7.30
CA MET A 31 12.46 47.29 8.61
C MET A 31 13.99 47.42 8.51
N GLN A 32 14.52 48.03 7.44
CA GLN A 32 15.97 48.08 7.21
C GLN A 32 16.76 48.83 8.30
N ASP A 33 16.14 49.84 8.91
CA ASP A 33 16.73 50.65 9.97
C ASP A 33 16.24 50.24 11.37
N ALA A 34 15.47 49.16 11.50
CA ALA A 34 14.92 48.70 12.76
C ALA A 34 16.01 48.12 13.67
N SER A 35 15.95 48.42 14.97
CA SER A 35 16.75 47.72 15.97
C SER A 35 16.11 46.39 16.38
N VAL A 36 16.86 45.51 17.05
CA VAL A 36 16.31 44.26 17.61
C VAL A 36 15.11 44.56 18.54
N ALA A 37 15.16 45.66 19.29
CA ALA A 37 14.07 46.07 20.18
C ALA A 37 12.82 46.55 19.40
N ASP A 38 13.01 47.15 18.22
CA ASP A 38 11.90 47.53 17.34
C ASP A 38 11.23 46.28 16.75
N VAL A 39 12.03 45.28 16.36
CA VAL A 39 11.54 43.98 15.87
C VAL A 39 10.77 43.23 16.95
N GLU A 40 11.31 43.14 18.17
CA GLU A 40 10.59 42.53 19.31
C GLU A 40 9.26 43.23 19.56
N LYS A 41 9.26 44.57 19.55
CA LYS A 41 8.05 45.37 19.78
C LYS A 41 7.00 45.14 18.70
N GLU A 42 7.40 45.06 17.43
CA GLU A 42 6.49 44.83 16.31
C GLU A 42 5.80 43.47 16.43
N TYR A 43 6.57 42.40 16.59
CA TYR A 43 6.00 41.05 16.69
C TYR A 43 5.23 40.82 18.00
N ALA A 44 5.58 41.52 19.09
CA ALA A 44 4.75 41.55 20.30
C ALA A 44 3.40 42.25 20.06
N GLY A 45 3.38 43.30 19.24
CA GLY A 45 2.15 43.97 18.78
C GLY A 45 1.27 43.02 17.97
N ILE A 46 1.85 42.33 17.00
CA ILE A 46 1.15 41.31 16.18
C ILE A 46 0.55 40.22 17.09
N ALA A 47 1.34 39.63 17.98
CA ALA A 47 0.88 38.60 18.91
C ALA A 47 -0.27 39.05 19.82
N ALA A 48 -0.34 40.34 20.15
CA ALA A 48 -1.41 40.92 20.99
C ALA A 48 -2.64 41.40 20.19
N SER A 49 -2.56 41.43 18.85
CA SER A 49 -3.56 42.09 17.99
C SER A 49 -4.89 41.34 17.91
N GLY A 50 -4.88 40.01 17.99
CA GLY A 50 -6.03 39.14 17.80
C GLY A 50 -6.57 39.05 16.37
N HIS A 51 -5.94 39.74 15.40
CA HIS A 51 -6.34 39.77 13.99
C HIS A 51 -5.17 39.65 13.00
N HIS A 52 -3.94 39.59 13.51
CA HIS A 52 -2.70 39.38 12.76
C HIS A 52 -1.84 38.39 13.53
N GLU A 53 -1.34 37.37 12.83
CA GLU A 53 -0.52 36.31 13.40
C GLU A 53 0.78 36.17 12.59
N ALA A 54 1.89 35.94 13.29
CA ALA A 54 3.19 35.66 12.69
C ALA A 54 3.66 34.25 13.07
N PHE A 55 4.22 33.55 12.10
CA PHE A 55 4.70 32.18 12.21
C PHE A 55 6.13 32.03 11.68
N LEU A 56 6.95 31.24 12.37
CA LEU A 56 8.18 30.70 11.81
C LEU A 56 7.90 29.35 11.16
N GLY A 57 8.22 29.27 9.87
CA GLY A 57 8.26 28.04 9.10
C GLY A 57 9.59 27.32 9.33
N LEU A 58 9.53 26.04 9.66
CA LEU A 58 10.67 25.20 10.03
C LEU A 58 10.90 24.12 8.97
N HIS A 59 12.15 23.92 8.54
CA HIS A 59 12.59 22.77 7.75
C HIS A 59 13.55 21.93 8.58
N ASP A 60 13.23 20.65 8.77
CA ASP A 60 14.01 19.73 9.63
C ASP A 60 14.28 20.27 11.04
N GLY A 61 13.33 21.04 11.59
CA GLY A 61 13.41 21.66 12.91
C GLY A 61 14.08 23.05 12.94
N GLU A 62 14.66 23.51 11.82
CA GLU A 62 15.39 24.78 11.73
C GLU A 62 14.55 25.90 11.07
N PRO A 63 14.59 27.16 11.59
CA PRO A 63 13.89 28.29 10.99
C PRO A 63 14.30 28.56 9.53
N ALA A 64 13.33 28.52 8.63
CA ALA A 64 13.52 28.58 7.18
C ALA A 64 12.83 29.78 6.50
N PHE A 65 11.75 30.29 7.09
CA PHE A 65 11.05 31.48 6.59
C PHE A 65 10.11 32.04 7.68
N LEU A 66 9.76 33.30 7.51
CA LEU A 66 8.72 33.99 8.27
C LEU A 66 7.46 34.06 7.40
N ALA A 67 6.30 33.76 7.99
CA ALA A 67 5.00 33.89 7.37
C ALA A 67 4.06 34.68 8.28
N GLU A 68 3.27 35.57 7.71
CA GLU A 68 2.23 36.31 8.44
C GLU A 68 0.88 36.07 7.80
N ARG A 69 -0.15 36.03 8.63
CA ARG A 69 -1.55 35.91 8.24
C ARG A 69 -2.36 36.98 8.98
N TYR A 70 -3.17 37.74 8.27
CA TYR A 70 -3.96 38.83 8.88
C TYR A 70 -5.36 38.96 8.26
N ASP A 71 -6.26 39.62 8.99
CA ASP A 71 -7.59 39.98 8.51
C ASP A 71 -7.52 41.27 7.66
N PRO A 72 -7.72 41.20 6.33
CA PRO A 72 -7.62 42.38 5.47
C PRO A 72 -8.74 43.40 5.71
N ALA A 73 -9.79 43.07 6.47
CA ALA A 73 -10.82 44.02 6.89
C ALA A 73 -10.32 44.98 8.00
N ILE A 74 -9.14 44.71 8.58
CA ILE A 74 -8.55 45.51 9.65
C ILE A 74 -7.18 46.01 9.18
N GLY A 75 -7.05 47.33 9.02
CA GLY A 75 -5.81 47.98 8.58
C GLY A 75 -5.94 48.69 7.23
N GLU A 76 -4.81 48.95 6.58
CA GLU A 76 -4.73 49.81 5.39
C GLU A 76 -5.44 49.25 4.16
N LEU A 77 -5.58 47.92 4.07
CA LEU A 77 -6.28 47.27 2.96
C LEU A 77 -7.80 47.39 3.04
N ALA A 78 -8.36 47.66 4.22
CA ALA A 78 -9.81 47.73 4.44
C ALA A 78 -10.49 48.81 3.60
N GLU A 79 -9.76 49.89 3.26
CA GLU A 79 -10.24 50.97 2.40
C GLU A 79 -9.71 50.85 0.95
N ALA A 80 -8.76 49.95 0.70
CA ALA A 80 -8.09 49.81 -0.59
C ALA A 80 -8.87 48.92 -1.58
N TYR A 81 -9.70 47.99 -1.08
CA TYR A 81 -10.59 47.16 -1.89
C TYR A 81 -11.81 46.67 -1.10
N ASP A 82 -12.82 46.15 -1.80
CA ASP A 82 -14.01 45.56 -1.18
C ASP A 82 -13.68 44.17 -0.58
N VAL A 83 -13.36 44.15 0.71
CA VAL A 83 -12.99 42.94 1.47
C VAL A 83 -14.20 42.01 1.59
N ARG A 84 -14.01 40.74 1.24
CA ARG A 84 -15.08 39.73 1.30
C ARG A 84 -14.96 38.84 2.55
N PRO A 85 -16.07 38.33 3.08
CA PRO A 85 -16.03 37.28 4.10
C PRO A 85 -15.19 36.09 3.62
N GLY A 86 -14.21 35.68 4.43
CA GLY A 86 -13.29 34.59 4.09
C GLY A 86 -12.05 35.01 3.30
N ASP A 87 -11.83 36.31 3.09
CA ASP A 87 -10.52 36.84 2.66
C ASP A 87 -9.50 36.71 3.80
N VAL A 88 -8.27 36.31 3.43
CA VAL A 88 -7.15 36.20 4.36
C VAL A 88 -5.93 36.86 3.72
N GLY A 89 -5.34 37.85 4.38
CA GLY A 89 -4.10 38.49 3.94
C GLY A 89 -2.88 37.67 4.34
N MET A 90 -1.81 37.72 3.54
CA MET A 90 -0.55 37.06 3.89
C MET A 90 0.71 37.85 3.52
N HIS A 91 1.75 37.68 4.35
CA HIS A 91 3.13 38.04 3.99
C HIS A 91 4.07 36.86 4.13
N VAL A 92 5.17 36.86 3.36
CA VAL A 92 6.19 35.83 3.44
C VAL A 92 7.58 36.39 3.20
N LEU A 93 8.53 36.02 4.07
CA LEU A 93 9.95 36.34 3.94
C LEU A 93 10.77 35.05 4.09
N VAL A 94 11.46 34.64 3.03
CA VAL A 94 12.34 33.46 3.06
C VAL A 94 13.63 33.82 3.79
N ALA A 95 14.12 32.91 4.66
CA ALA A 95 15.40 33.10 5.33
C ALA A 95 16.55 33.26 4.33
N PRO A 96 17.63 33.99 4.69
CA PRO A 96 18.82 34.06 3.87
C PRO A 96 19.43 32.66 3.71
N PRO A 97 19.97 32.31 2.51
CA PRO A 97 20.51 30.99 2.26
C PRO A 97 21.72 30.70 3.16
N SER A 98 21.69 29.57 3.86
CA SER A 98 22.78 29.05 4.71
C SER A 98 23.71 28.07 3.99
N GLY A 99 23.37 27.66 2.75
CA GLY A 99 24.10 26.67 1.94
C GLY A 99 23.83 26.77 0.44
N GLU A 100 23.95 25.65 -0.29
CA GLU A 100 23.68 25.60 -1.73
C GLU A 100 22.22 25.95 -2.06
N ARG A 101 22.00 26.57 -3.23
CA ARG A 101 20.67 26.94 -3.68
C ARG A 101 19.88 25.69 -4.07
N VAL A 102 18.78 25.45 -3.37
CA VAL A 102 17.84 24.38 -3.70
C VAL A 102 16.80 24.90 -4.71
N HIS A 103 16.74 24.27 -5.90
CA HIS A 103 15.75 24.61 -6.91
C HIS A 103 14.33 24.35 -6.39
N GLY A 104 13.39 25.26 -6.65
CA GLY A 104 12.00 25.15 -6.21
C GLY A 104 11.73 25.53 -4.74
N TRP A 105 12.75 25.86 -3.95
CA TRP A 105 12.60 26.15 -2.51
C TRP A 105 11.57 27.23 -2.19
N SER A 106 11.68 28.40 -2.82
CA SER A 106 10.77 29.53 -2.56
C SER A 106 9.33 29.23 -3.01
N ARG A 107 9.14 28.36 -4.00
CA ARG A 107 7.82 27.87 -4.41
C ARG A 107 7.23 26.94 -3.36
N ALA A 108 8.02 25.99 -2.85
CA ALA A 108 7.58 25.11 -1.78
C ALA A 108 7.21 25.89 -0.50
N VAL A 109 7.96 26.96 -0.18
CA VAL A 109 7.62 27.87 0.93
C VAL A 109 6.28 28.56 0.65
N MET A 110 6.10 29.14 -0.54
CA MET A 110 4.83 29.79 -0.92
C MET A 110 3.64 28.82 -0.84
N ASP A 111 3.79 27.59 -1.32
CA ASP A 111 2.73 26.57 -1.25
C ASP A 111 2.38 26.21 0.20
N ALA A 112 3.37 26.12 1.09
CA ALA A 112 3.14 25.84 2.51
C ALA A 112 2.45 27.00 3.24
N VAL A 113 2.77 28.25 2.88
CA VAL A 113 2.08 29.43 3.45
C VAL A 113 0.64 29.52 2.94
N LEU A 114 0.39 29.22 1.66
CA LEU A 114 -0.98 29.13 1.14
C LEU A 114 -1.77 28.02 1.82
N GLU A 115 -1.16 26.88 2.09
CA GLU A 115 -1.77 25.80 2.87
C GLU A 115 -2.15 26.26 4.29
N LEU A 116 -1.25 26.98 4.98
CA LEU A 116 -1.52 27.58 6.30
C LEU A 116 -2.70 28.56 6.25
N CYS A 117 -2.77 29.42 5.23
CA CYS A 117 -3.85 30.39 5.05
C CYS A 117 -5.18 29.68 4.78
N PHE A 118 -5.20 28.70 3.87
CA PHE A 118 -6.41 27.95 3.53
C PHE A 118 -6.83 26.94 4.61
N ALA A 119 -5.99 26.63 5.59
CA ALA A 119 -6.36 25.84 6.77
C ALA A 119 -7.25 26.65 7.75
N GLN A 120 -7.29 27.98 7.64
CA GLN A 120 -8.18 28.80 8.47
C GLN A 120 -9.66 28.50 8.14
N PRO A 121 -10.51 28.21 9.15
CA PRO A 121 -11.92 27.99 8.94
C PRO A 121 -12.58 29.17 8.22
N GLY A 122 -13.28 28.89 7.12
CA GLY A 122 -13.96 29.91 6.31
C GLY A 122 -13.08 30.64 5.30
N ALA A 123 -11.77 30.35 5.22
CA ALA A 123 -10.90 30.95 4.21
C ALA A 123 -11.25 30.46 2.80
N THR A 124 -11.65 31.41 1.94
CA THR A 124 -12.04 31.16 0.55
C THR A 124 -11.08 31.78 -0.46
N ARG A 125 -10.38 32.85 -0.06
CA ARG A 125 -9.49 33.61 -0.95
C ARG A 125 -8.34 34.23 -0.15
N VAL A 126 -7.12 34.09 -0.66
CA VAL A 126 -5.91 34.70 -0.08
C VAL A 126 -5.55 35.97 -0.84
N VAL A 127 -5.11 36.98 -0.12
CA VAL A 127 -4.84 38.34 -0.61
C VAL A 127 -3.37 38.68 -0.38
N VAL A 128 -2.74 39.30 -1.38
CA VAL A 128 -1.38 39.84 -1.28
C VAL A 128 -1.26 41.18 -1.99
N GLU A 129 -0.39 42.02 -1.47
CA GLU A 129 -0.18 43.41 -1.87
C GLU A 129 1.31 43.79 -1.92
N PRO A 130 2.15 43.05 -2.68
CA PRO A 130 3.55 43.41 -2.83
C PRO A 130 3.72 44.77 -3.52
N ASP A 131 4.79 45.49 -3.18
CA ASP A 131 5.19 46.70 -3.91
C ASP A 131 5.34 46.40 -5.41
N VAL A 132 4.85 47.30 -6.27
CA VAL A 132 4.91 47.15 -7.74
C VAL A 132 6.32 46.98 -8.28
N ARG A 133 7.35 47.41 -7.53
CA ARG A 133 8.78 47.25 -7.87
C ARG A 133 9.32 45.86 -7.49
N ASN A 134 8.63 45.08 -6.66
CA ASN A 134 9.07 43.76 -6.24
C ASN A 134 8.73 42.67 -7.28
N GLY A 135 9.41 42.70 -8.43
CA GLY A 135 9.14 41.74 -9.51
C GLY A 135 9.40 40.27 -9.15
N LYS A 136 10.28 40.00 -8.17
CA LYS A 136 10.59 38.62 -7.75
C LYS A 136 9.43 37.95 -7.06
N VAL A 137 8.77 38.63 -6.11
CA VAL A 137 7.60 38.07 -5.44
C VAL A 137 6.40 38.02 -6.37
N GLN A 138 6.26 38.93 -7.32
CA GLN A 138 5.19 38.88 -8.32
C GLN A 138 5.26 37.63 -9.20
N VAL A 139 6.48 37.23 -9.64
CA VAL A 139 6.68 35.96 -10.36
C VAL A 139 6.32 34.76 -9.50
N LEU A 140 6.68 34.79 -8.21
CA LEU A 140 6.36 33.72 -7.27
C LEU A 140 4.85 33.61 -7.00
N ASN A 141 4.18 34.74 -6.81
CA ASN A 141 2.73 34.83 -6.62
C ASN A 141 1.99 34.30 -7.86
N ALA A 142 2.38 34.75 -9.06
CA ALA A 142 1.78 34.24 -10.30
C ALA A 142 1.96 32.72 -10.44
N ALA A 143 3.15 32.20 -10.12
CA ALA A 143 3.41 30.76 -10.15
C ALA A 143 2.55 29.97 -9.15
N ALA A 144 2.19 30.58 -8.02
CA ALA A 144 1.34 29.98 -6.99
C ALA A 144 -0.17 30.12 -7.26
N GLY A 145 -0.56 30.77 -8.36
CA GLY A 145 -1.97 30.94 -8.76
C GLY A 145 -2.60 32.26 -8.32
N PHE A 146 -1.82 33.28 -7.94
CA PHE A 146 -2.36 34.62 -7.69
C PHE A 146 -2.64 35.36 -8.99
N VAL A 147 -3.83 35.94 -9.09
CA VAL A 147 -4.30 36.77 -10.20
C VAL A 147 -4.26 38.25 -9.80
N PRO A 148 -3.53 39.11 -10.53
CA PRO A 148 -3.51 40.55 -10.26
C PRO A 148 -4.87 41.20 -10.50
N ALA A 149 -5.32 42.03 -9.55
CA ALA A 149 -6.58 42.78 -9.64
C ALA A 149 -6.38 44.27 -9.97
N GLY A 150 -5.22 44.84 -9.64
CA GLY A 150 -4.89 46.22 -9.94
C GLY A 150 -3.86 46.81 -8.97
N VAL A 151 -3.38 48.02 -9.27
CA VAL A 151 -2.49 48.74 -8.36
C VAL A 151 -3.34 49.59 -7.41
N VAL A 152 -3.11 49.44 -6.10
CA VAL A 152 -3.71 50.26 -5.04
C VAL A 152 -2.63 51.12 -4.39
N ARG A 153 -3.03 52.33 -3.95
CA ARG A 153 -2.14 53.28 -3.28
C ARG A 153 -2.24 53.08 -1.78
N LEU A 154 -1.18 52.57 -1.16
CA LEU A 154 -1.05 52.49 0.30
C LEU A 154 -0.10 53.62 0.78
N PRO A 155 -0.14 54.01 2.07
CA PRO A 155 0.71 55.06 2.63
C PRO A 155 2.21 54.87 2.32
N GLU A 156 2.69 53.63 2.44
CA GLU A 156 4.12 53.28 2.30
C GLU A 156 4.51 52.89 0.85
N LYS A 157 3.56 52.50 0.00
CA LYS A 157 3.85 51.90 -1.32
C LYS A 157 2.71 51.97 -2.33
N ASP A 158 3.07 51.90 -3.61
CA ASP A 158 2.17 51.45 -4.66
C ASP A 158 2.18 49.91 -4.67
N ALA A 159 1.05 49.30 -4.32
CA ALA A 159 0.94 47.84 -4.15
C ALA A 159 0.15 47.19 -5.29
N LEU A 160 0.64 46.07 -5.82
CA LEU A 160 -0.08 45.26 -6.79
C LEU A 160 -1.00 44.28 -6.06
N LEU A 161 -2.26 44.68 -5.85
CA LEU A 161 -3.27 43.84 -5.21
C LEU A 161 -3.54 42.61 -6.08
N SER A 162 -3.39 41.43 -5.49
CA SER A 162 -3.59 40.15 -6.16
C SER A 162 -4.36 39.17 -5.27
N PHE A 163 -5.12 38.28 -5.89
CA PHE A 163 -5.96 37.30 -5.19
C PHE A 163 -5.65 35.88 -5.66
N CYS A 164 -5.66 34.92 -4.73
CA CYS A 164 -5.60 33.50 -5.06
C CYS A 164 -6.79 32.79 -4.43
N THR A 165 -7.62 32.14 -5.22
CA THR A 165 -8.65 31.24 -4.69
C THR A 165 -8.08 29.85 -4.44
N ARG A 166 -8.77 29.04 -3.63
CA ARG A 166 -8.37 27.64 -3.41
C ARG A 166 -8.33 26.85 -4.73
N GLU A 167 -9.25 27.16 -5.65
CA GLU A 167 -9.32 26.53 -6.97
C GLU A 167 -8.10 26.91 -7.81
N ASP A 168 -7.76 28.20 -7.90
CA ASP A 168 -6.59 28.68 -8.64
C ASP A 168 -5.29 28.07 -8.08
N TRP A 169 -5.15 27.99 -6.75
CA TRP A 169 -4.00 27.39 -6.09
C TRP A 169 -3.88 25.90 -6.43
N VAL A 170 -4.98 25.14 -6.37
CA VAL A 170 -4.99 23.70 -6.71
C VAL A 170 -4.68 23.49 -8.19
N GLU A 171 -5.25 24.30 -9.09
CA GLU A 171 -5.00 24.24 -10.52
C GLU A 171 -3.54 24.55 -10.85
N HIS A 172 -2.94 25.57 -10.23
CA HIS A 172 -1.54 25.99 -10.50
C HIS A 172 -0.51 25.13 -9.75
N ARG A 173 -0.91 24.44 -8.69
CA ARG A 173 -0.18 23.30 -8.14
C ARG A 173 -0.24 22.09 -9.10
N GLY A 174 -1.30 22.02 -9.91
CA GLY A 174 -1.52 21.02 -10.96
C GLY A 174 -1.03 21.42 -12.37
N ALA A 175 -0.52 22.64 -12.58
CA ALA A 175 0.09 23.06 -13.84
C ALA A 175 1.19 22.05 -14.20
N VAL A 176 1.02 21.39 -15.35
CA VAL A 176 1.70 20.16 -15.77
C VAL A 176 3.17 20.19 -15.35
N ALA A 177 3.49 19.52 -14.24
CA ALA A 177 4.88 19.23 -13.92
C ALA A 177 5.47 18.56 -15.15
N ASP A 178 6.69 18.97 -15.56
CA ASP A 178 7.36 18.45 -16.75
C ASP A 178 7.12 16.93 -16.86
N PRO A 179 6.48 16.41 -17.93
CA PRO A 179 6.19 14.98 -18.04
C PRO A 179 7.43 14.10 -17.86
N ALA A 180 8.63 14.62 -18.14
CA ALA A 180 9.88 13.93 -17.85
C ALA A 180 10.11 13.68 -16.35
N SER A 181 9.62 14.58 -15.48
CA SER A 181 9.71 14.43 -14.02
C SER A 181 8.90 13.25 -13.48
N TRP A 182 7.79 12.90 -14.13
CA TRP A 182 6.93 11.77 -13.70
C TRP A 182 7.66 10.44 -13.82
N VAL A 183 8.61 10.36 -14.75
CA VAL A 183 9.42 9.17 -15.03
C VAL A 183 10.87 9.31 -14.54
N ALA A 184 11.17 10.27 -13.64
CA ALA A 184 12.53 10.50 -13.15
C ALA A 184 13.17 9.27 -12.46
N HIS A 185 12.36 8.30 -12.04
CA HIS A 185 12.84 7.04 -11.48
C HIS A 185 13.36 6.04 -12.54
N LEU A 186 13.02 6.24 -13.82
CA LEU A 186 13.41 5.38 -14.95
C LEU A 186 14.77 5.80 -15.52
N THR A 187 15.83 5.56 -14.74
CA THR A 187 17.23 5.77 -15.15
C THR A 187 17.85 4.46 -15.62
N PRO A 188 18.82 4.46 -16.57
CA PRO A 188 19.52 3.26 -17.02
C PRO A 188 20.06 2.39 -15.88
N GLU A 189 20.63 2.99 -14.82
CA GLU A 189 21.28 2.29 -13.71
C GLU A 189 20.26 1.56 -12.81
N ARG A 190 19.09 2.17 -12.58
CA ARG A 190 17.99 1.54 -11.83
C ARG A 190 17.33 0.44 -12.65
N MET A 191 17.14 0.66 -13.95
CA MET A 191 16.56 -0.33 -14.83
C MET A 191 17.47 -1.56 -14.95
N GLN A 192 18.78 -1.37 -15.12
CA GLN A 192 19.73 -2.49 -15.16
C GLN A 192 19.68 -3.35 -13.88
N ARG A 193 19.56 -2.72 -12.70
CA ARG A 193 19.40 -3.44 -11.43
C ARG A 193 18.06 -4.16 -11.35
N ALA A 194 16.97 -3.52 -11.78
CA ALA A 194 15.64 -4.13 -11.83
C ALA A 194 15.59 -5.34 -12.77
N ASP A 195 16.18 -5.22 -13.96
CA ASP A 195 16.29 -6.31 -14.94
C ASP A 195 17.05 -7.50 -14.37
N ARG A 196 18.22 -7.26 -13.77
CA ARG A 196 19.01 -8.35 -13.15
C ARG A 196 18.25 -9.04 -12.03
N ALA A 197 17.60 -8.29 -11.15
CA ALA A 197 16.80 -8.86 -10.07
C ALA A 197 15.62 -9.68 -10.61
N LEU A 198 14.88 -9.15 -11.58
CA LEU A 198 13.71 -9.82 -12.14
C LEU A 198 14.09 -11.05 -12.99
N VAL A 199 15.20 -11.00 -13.73
CA VAL A 199 15.75 -12.16 -14.46
C VAL A 199 16.20 -13.26 -13.49
N ALA A 200 16.90 -12.90 -12.40
CA ALA A 200 17.31 -13.88 -11.39
C ALA A 200 16.08 -14.58 -10.77
N LYS A 201 15.06 -13.80 -10.40
CA LYS A 201 13.77 -14.31 -9.93
C LYS A 201 13.10 -15.21 -10.97
N ALA A 202 13.02 -14.77 -12.23
CA ALA A 202 12.38 -15.52 -13.30
C ALA A 202 13.06 -16.86 -13.55
N ILE A 203 14.39 -16.89 -13.65
CA ILE A 203 15.13 -18.14 -13.82
C ILE A 203 14.94 -19.04 -12.60
N GLY A 204 15.03 -18.50 -11.39
CA GLY A 204 14.89 -19.27 -10.16
C GLY A 204 13.51 -19.92 -10.02
N GLU A 205 12.44 -19.13 -10.16
CA GLU A 205 11.07 -19.62 -9.99
C GLU A 205 10.61 -20.50 -11.15
N LEU A 206 11.02 -20.20 -12.40
CA LEU A 206 10.70 -21.09 -13.53
C LEU A 206 11.50 -22.40 -13.51
N ALA A 207 12.71 -22.42 -12.94
CA ALA A 207 13.45 -23.66 -12.69
C ALA A 207 12.78 -24.48 -11.58
N HIS A 208 12.39 -23.84 -10.47
CA HIS A 208 11.61 -24.46 -9.40
C HIS A 208 10.30 -25.07 -9.93
N GLU A 209 9.56 -24.34 -10.77
CA GLU A 209 8.32 -24.81 -11.41
C GLU A 209 8.56 -25.79 -12.58
N ARG A 210 9.81 -26.21 -12.81
CA ARG A 210 10.24 -27.17 -13.85
C ARG A 210 9.84 -26.74 -15.26
N VAL A 211 9.70 -25.43 -15.47
CA VAL A 211 9.57 -24.83 -16.81
C VAL A 211 10.96 -24.78 -17.45
N LEU A 212 11.98 -24.43 -16.65
CA LEU A 212 13.39 -24.42 -17.08
C LEU A 212 14.13 -25.60 -16.47
N ALA A 213 15.13 -26.09 -17.22
CA ALA A 213 16.07 -27.09 -16.75
C ALA A 213 17.51 -26.62 -17.04
N PRO A 214 18.07 -25.70 -16.23
CA PRO A 214 19.45 -25.23 -16.42
C PRO A 214 20.46 -26.39 -16.36
N GLU A 215 21.42 -26.40 -17.28
CA GLU A 215 22.55 -27.32 -17.32
C GLU A 215 23.59 -26.91 -16.26
N ASP A 216 24.01 -27.86 -15.42
CA ASP A 216 25.08 -27.65 -14.45
C ASP A 216 26.45 -27.69 -15.15
N LEU A 217 27.21 -26.60 -15.05
CA LEU A 217 28.56 -26.48 -15.60
C LEU A 217 29.65 -26.83 -14.57
N GLY A 218 29.28 -27.14 -13.33
CA GLY A 218 30.17 -27.29 -12.19
C GLY A 218 30.40 -25.99 -11.43
N GLU A 219 30.93 -26.11 -10.21
CA GLU A 219 31.32 -24.97 -9.34
C GLU A 219 30.17 -23.97 -9.06
N GLY A 220 28.92 -24.43 -9.10
CA GLY A 220 27.74 -23.60 -8.85
C GLY A 220 27.37 -22.67 -10.02
N ARG A 221 27.92 -22.92 -11.22
CA ARG A 221 27.60 -22.20 -12.46
C ARG A 221 26.65 -23.03 -13.31
N PHE A 222 25.70 -22.36 -13.95
CA PHE A 222 24.67 -22.97 -14.77
C PHE A 222 24.56 -22.29 -16.14
N ARG A 223 24.16 -23.06 -17.14
CA ARG A 223 23.79 -22.59 -18.48
C ARG A 223 22.31 -22.85 -18.73
N LEU A 224 21.63 -21.87 -19.31
CA LEU A 224 20.29 -22.03 -19.85
C LEU A 224 20.34 -21.80 -21.37
N ALA A 225 20.10 -22.87 -22.12
CA ALA A 225 19.81 -22.78 -23.55
C ALA A 225 18.40 -22.20 -23.74
N THR A 226 18.18 -21.51 -24.85
CA THR A 226 16.92 -20.81 -25.15
C THR A 226 16.28 -21.34 -26.43
N ASP A 227 15.05 -20.92 -26.71
CA ASP A 227 14.34 -21.28 -27.95
C ASP A 227 14.97 -20.61 -29.19
N VAL A 228 15.77 -19.57 -28.98
CA VAL A 228 16.44 -18.81 -30.02
C VAL A 228 17.86 -19.38 -30.26
N PRO A 229 18.16 -19.94 -31.45
CA PRO A 229 19.47 -20.50 -31.74
C PRO A 229 20.61 -19.49 -31.54
N GLY A 230 21.65 -19.91 -30.80
CA GLY A 230 22.83 -19.08 -30.52
C GLY A 230 22.61 -18.01 -29.45
N VAL A 231 21.48 -18.04 -28.72
CA VAL A 231 21.26 -17.24 -27.52
C VAL A 231 21.33 -18.14 -26.29
N GLU A 232 22.17 -17.75 -25.33
CA GLU A 232 22.37 -18.49 -24.08
C GLU A 232 22.42 -17.53 -22.89
N TRP A 233 22.03 -18.05 -21.73
CA TRP A 233 22.18 -17.38 -20.44
C TRP A 233 23.11 -18.19 -19.54
N THR A 234 24.01 -17.52 -18.82
CA THR A 234 24.81 -18.16 -17.77
C THR A 234 24.72 -17.39 -16.47
N PHE A 235 24.80 -18.12 -15.36
CA PHE A 235 24.63 -17.56 -14.02
C PHE A 235 25.22 -18.47 -12.96
N ALA A 236 25.42 -17.94 -11.76
CA ALA A 236 25.70 -18.70 -10.55
C ALA A 236 24.40 -18.87 -9.73
N ALA A 237 24.23 -20.05 -9.15
CA ALA A 237 23.10 -20.31 -8.26
C ALA A 237 23.45 -21.32 -7.16
N ARG A 238 22.70 -21.25 -6.06
CA ARG A 238 22.68 -22.27 -5.03
C ARG A 238 21.34 -23.00 -5.06
N ARG A 239 21.37 -24.33 -4.97
CA ARG A 239 20.16 -25.15 -4.81
C ARG A 239 19.94 -25.43 -3.33
N LEU A 240 18.78 -25.02 -2.83
CA LEU A 240 18.35 -25.19 -1.44
C LEU A 240 17.14 -26.17 -1.40
N PRO A 241 16.69 -26.61 -0.20
CA PRO A 241 15.51 -27.47 -0.09
C PRO A 241 14.27 -26.92 -0.83
N LEU A 242 13.33 -27.81 -1.16
CA LEU A 242 12.16 -27.51 -2.01
C LEU A 242 12.50 -27.11 -3.45
N ASP A 243 13.63 -27.59 -3.96
CA ASP A 243 14.14 -27.23 -5.29
C ASP A 243 14.20 -25.70 -5.48
N HIS A 244 14.60 -24.98 -4.43
CA HIS A 244 14.74 -23.54 -4.48
C HIS A 244 16.04 -23.15 -5.17
N TRP A 245 15.93 -22.31 -6.19
CA TRP A 245 17.05 -21.79 -6.97
C TRP A 245 17.37 -20.36 -6.53
N SER A 246 18.36 -20.21 -5.65
CA SER A 246 18.91 -18.89 -5.29
C SER A 246 19.90 -18.45 -6.35
N VAL A 247 19.40 -17.77 -7.39
CA VAL A 247 20.21 -17.21 -8.49
C VAL A 247 20.85 -15.89 -8.07
N ASP A 248 22.16 -15.73 -8.27
CA ASP A 248 22.86 -14.46 -8.00
C ASP A 248 22.64 -13.46 -9.16
N PRO A 249 21.95 -12.32 -8.94
CA PRO A 249 21.69 -11.32 -9.99
C PRO A 249 22.96 -10.70 -10.61
N ALA A 250 24.05 -10.63 -9.84
CA ALA A 250 25.31 -10.06 -10.31
C ALA A 250 26.02 -10.98 -11.31
N SER A 251 25.79 -12.28 -11.20
CA SER A 251 26.44 -13.32 -12.01
C SER A 251 25.79 -13.56 -13.39
N LEU A 252 24.64 -12.93 -13.64
CA LEU A 252 23.85 -13.08 -14.87
C LEU A 252 24.60 -12.51 -16.08
N GLU A 253 24.74 -13.35 -17.10
CA GLU A 253 25.28 -13.02 -18.40
C GLU A 253 24.37 -13.58 -19.49
N ARG A 254 24.18 -12.80 -20.57
CA ARG A 254 23.47 -13.22 -21.78
C ARG A 254 24.43 -13.11 -22.96
N THR A 255 24.53 -14.16 -23.77
CA THR A 255 25.25 -14.12 -25.04
C THR A 255 24.28 -14.31 -26.21
N ALA A 256 24.54 -13.64 -27.32
CA ALA A 256 23.77 -13.77 -28.55
C ALA A 256 24.72 -13.79 -29.75
N GLY A 257 24.73 -14.89 -30.49
CA GLY A 257 25.69 -15.09 -31.58
C GLY A 257 27.15 -15.16 -31.11
N GLY A 258 27.37 -15.60 -29.86
CA GLY A 258 28.70 -15.67 -29.24
C GLY A 258 29.20 -14.37 -28.59
N GLU A 259 28.45 -13.27 -28.71
CA GLU A 259 28.83 -11.98 -28.14
C GLU A 259 27.99 -11.61 -26.90
N PRO A 260 28.57 -10.93 -25.88
CA PRO A 260 27.81 -10.44 -24.74
C PRO A 260 26.67 -9.50 -25.13
N SER A 261 25.54 -9.64 -24.45
CA SER A 261 24.33 -8.85 -24.68
C SER A 261 23.72 -8.38 -23.36
N ALA A 262 22.80 -7.41 -23.42
CA ALA A 262 22.17 -6.85 -22.23
C ALA A 262 21.29 -7.90 -21.53
N VAL A 263 21.39 -7.94 -20.19
CA VAL A 263 20.47 -8.69 -19.32
C VAL A 263 19.18 -7.88 -19.21
N GLN A 264 18.11 -8.38 -19.82
CA GLN A 264 16.80 -7.73 -19.85
C GLN A 264 15.69 -8.77 -19.63
N ALA A 265 14.77 -8.50 -18.72
CA ALA A 265 13.72 -9.45 -18.35
C ALA A 265 12.75 -9.74 -19.51
N GLN A 266 12.36 -8.71 -20.27
CA GLN A 266 11.54 -8.89 -21.47
C GLN A 266 12.26 -9.72 -22.54
N ARG A 267 13.60 -9.61 -22.62
CA ARG A 267 14.38 -10.41 -23.57
C ARG A 267 14.45 -11.88 -23.14
N LEU A 268 14.57 -12.17 -21.84
CA LEU A 268 14.45 -13.54 -21.33
C LEU A 268 13.12 -14.17 -21.74
N VAL A 269 12.00 -13.47 -21.57
CA VAL A 269 10.67 -13.95 -21.99
C VAL A 269 10.64 -14.25 -23.49
N LEU A 270 11.17 -13.34 -24.32
CA LEU A 270 11.22 -13.51 -25.78
C LEU A 270 12.16 -14.62 -26.23
N ASP A 271 13.22 -14.90 -25.47
CA ASP A 271 14.14 -15.99 -25.75
C ASP A 271 13.51 -17.37 -25.38
N LEU A 272 12.40 -17.39 -24.62
CA LEU A 272 11.75 -18.60 -24.07
C LEU A 272 10.27 -18.74 -24.47
N VAL A 273 9.83 -18.13 -25.56
CA VAL A 273 8.40 -18.09 -25.96
C VAL A 273 7.78 -19.48 -26.16
N ASP A 274 8.53 -20.42 -26.74
CA ASP A 274 8.04 -21.79 -27.00
C ASP A 274 8.14 -22.67 -25.75
N THR A 275 9.07 -22.35 -24.84
CA THR A 275 9.25 -23.03 -23.55
C THR A 275 8.21 -22.60 -22.51
N LEU A 276 7.83 -21.32 -22.48
CA LEU A 276 6.83 -20.80 -21.52
C LEU A 276 5.42 -21.31 -21.87
N PRO A 277 4.62 -21.77 -20.89
CA PRO A 277 3.26 -22.31 -21.12
C PRO A 277 2.24 -21.19 -21.37
N MET A 278 2.43 -20.41 -22.44
CA MET A 278 1.70 -19.19 -22.73
C MET A 278 1.15 -19.17 -24.16
N GLY A 279 -0.08 -18.69 -24.32
CA GLY A 279 -0.68 -18.47 -25.64
C GLY A 279 -0.23 -17.16 -26.32
N PRO A 280 -0.32 -17.06 -27.66
CA PRO A 280 0.11 -15.85 -28.38
C PRO A 280 -0.66 -14.58 -28.03
N ALA A 281 -1.90 -14.71 -27.51
CA ALA A 281 -2.70 -13.58 -27.03
C ALA A 281 -2.25 -13.05 -25.65
N THR A 282 -1.65 -13.92 -24.83
CA THR A 282 -1.20 -13.61 -23.46
C THR A 282 0.16 -12.88 -23.48
N LEU A 283 1.03 -13.20 -24.44
CA LEU A 283 2.40 -12.69 -24.51
C LEU A 283 2.53 -11.15 -24.48
N PRO A 284 1.79 -10.37 -25.29
CA PRO A 284 1.92 -8.91 -25.25
C PRO A 284 1.52 -8.32 -23.89
N VAL A 285 0.46 -8.85 -23.28
CA VAL A 285 -0.02 -8.38 -21.97
C VAL A 285 0.97 -8.77 -20.88
N TYR A 286 1.54 -9.97 -20.93
CA TYR A 286 2.55 -10.40 -19.97
C TYR A 286 3.84 -9.55 -20.07
N LEU A 287 4.28 -9.19 -21.29
CA LEU A 287 5.40 -8.27 -21.48
C LEU A 287 5.12 -6.86 -20.93
N GLU A 288 3.86 -6.43 -20.93
CA GLU A 288 3.40 -5.19 -20.30
C GLU A 288 3.45 -5.30 -18.76
N GLU A 289 2.96 -6.41 -18.19
CA GLU A 289 3.07 -6.66 -16.74
C GLU A 289 4.54 -6.72 -16.27
N ILE A 290 5.44 -7.30 -17.06
CA ILE A 290 6.88 -7.30 -16.81
C ILE A 290 7.45 -5.88 -16.85
N ALA A 291 7.09 -5.08 -17.85
CA ALA A 291 7.54 -3.68 -17.95
C ALA A 291 7.08 -2.84 -16.75
N ALA A 292 5.83 -2.99 -16.33
CA ALA A 292 5.30 -2.29 -15.18
C ALA A 292 5.92 -2.77 -13.86
N THR A 293 6.20 -4.07 -13.74
CA THR A 293 6.95 -4.65 -12.60
C THR A 293 8.35 -4.05 -12.51
N LEU A 294 9.06 -3.91 -13.63
CA LEU A 294 10.37 -3.25 -13.70
C LEU A 294 10.30 -1.76 -13.33
N ALA A 295 9.29 -1.05 -13.81
CA ALA A 295 9.09 0.36 -13.48
C ALA A 295 8.85 0.56 -11.98
N GLY A 296 7.98 -0.25 -11.36
CA GLY A 296 7.77 -0.25 -9.91
C GLY A 296 9.04 -0.62 -9.16
N HIS A 297 9.81 -1.59 -9.63
CA HIS A 297 11.10 -1.92 -9.03
C HIS A 297 12.09 -0.74 -9.11
N ALA A 298 12.15 -0.02 -10.23
CA ALA A 298 13.01 1.16 -10.38
C ALA A 298 12.59 2.31 -9.44
N TRP A 299 11.28 2.48 -9.20
CA TRP A 299 10.75 3.42 -8.20
C TRP A 299 11.24 3.07 -6.78
N LYS A 300 11.24 1.79 -6.43
CA LYS A 300 11.62 1.29 -5.10
C LYS A 300 13.12 1.36 -4.81
N GLN A 301 13.95 1.67 -5.81
CA GLN A 301 15.40 1.88 -5.68
C GLN A 301 15.78 3.35 -5.42
N ARG A 302 14.80 4.20 -5.07
CA ARG A 302 15.02 5.62 -4.79
C ARG A 302 15.88 5.83 -3.54
N PRO A 303 16.67 6.92 -3.46
CA PRO A 303 17.53 7.21 -2.30
C PRO A 303 16.77 7.32 -0.98
N GLU A 304 15.48 7.67 -1.02
CA GLU A 304 14.61 7.80 0.13
C GLU A 304 14.13 6.44 0.69
N ALA A 305 14.39 5.33 -0.02
CA ALA A 305 13.99 4.00 0.44
C ALA A 305 14.73 3.62 1.73
N LEU A 306 13.99 3.18 2.74
CA LEU A 306 14.54 2.70 4.00
C LEU A 306 15.34 1.40 3.78
N ASP A 307 16.48 1.31 4.46
CA ASP A 307 17.30 0.09 4.45
C ASP A 307 16.74 -0.95 5.43
N ALA A 308 17.29 -2.18 5.41
CA ALA A 308 16.78 -3.27 6.24
C ALA A 308 16.87 -2.97 7.74
N VAL A 309 17.87 -2.22 8.18
CA VAL A 309 18.06 -1.85 9.59
C VAL A 309 16.97 -0.86 10.01
N ALA A 310 16.73 0.17 9.20
CA ALA A 310 15.68 1.16 9.43
C ALA A 310 14.30 0.51 9.38
N LEU A 311 13.99 -0.31 8.37
CA LEU A 311 12.74 -1.06 8.26
C LEU A 311 12.51 -1.97 9.46
N SER A 312 13.56 -2.66 9.93
CA SER A 312 13.46 -3.50 11.12
C SER A 312 13.15 -2.73 12.39
N ARG A 313 13.04 -1.39 12.38
CA ARG A 313 12.66 -0.53 13.52
C ARG A 313 11.55 0.47 13.18
N ALA A 314 11.10 0.49 11.93
CA ALA A 314 10.17 1.48 11.45
C ALA A 314 8.75 1.26 12.02
N PRO A 315 7.93 2.32 12.08
CA PRO A 315 6.49 2.24 12.30
C PRO A 315 5.81 1.32 11.27
N PHE A 316 4.64 0.79 11.63
CA PHE A 316 3.91 -0.20 10.84
C PHE A 316 3.71 0.21 9.37
N GLN A 317 3.21 1.43 9.14
CA GLN A 317 2.89 1.88 7.79
C GLN A 317 4.14 2.19 6.95
N ASP A 318 5.26 2.54 7.58
CA ASP A 318 6.55 2.68 6.90
C ASP A 318 7.08 1.30 6.46
N VAL A 319 6.91 0.27 7.30
CA VAL A 319 7.20 -1.12 6.90
C VAL A 319 6.31 -1.54 5.72
N GLU A 320 5.01 -1.24 5.77
CA GLU A 320 4.05 -1.60 4.73
C GLU A 320 4.42 -0.99 3.36
N SER A 321 4.70 0.32 3.30
CA SER A 321 5.14 0.97 2.05
C SER A 321 6.59 0.65 1.66
N GLY A 322 7.40 0.18 2.62
CA GLY A 322 8.81 -0.15 2.41
C GLY A 322 9.05 -1.47 1.69
N MET A 323 8.01 -2.27 1.43
CA MET A 323 8.14 -3.58 0.80
C MET A 323 8.52 -3.49 -0.68
N THR A 324 9.56 -4.24 -1.08
CA THR A 324 10.16 -4.16 -2.42
C THR A 324 9.78 -5.32 -3.34
N GLU A 325 9.66 -6.53 -2.80
CA GLU A 325 9.49 -7.73 -3.61
C GLU A 325 8.09 -7.85 -4.22
N GLY A 326 7.04 -7.70 -3.40
CA GLY A 326 5.69 -8.16 -3.73
C GLY A 326 5.55 -9.66 -3.43
N HIS A 327 4.70 -10.37 -4.17
CA HIS A 327 4.58 -11.83 -4.01
C HIS A 327 5.90 -12.53 -4.40
N PRO A 328 6.44 -13.45 -3.57
CA PRO A 328 7.76 -14.01 -3.80
C PRO A 328 7.82 -15.00 -4.98
N CYS A 329 6.74 -15.75 -5.27
CA CYS A 329 6.70 -16.67 -6.41
C CYS A 329 6.42 -15.97 -7.77
N PHE A 330 5.33 -15.20 -7.88
CA PHE A 330 4.95 -14.55 -9.14
C PHE A 330 6.06 -13.61 -9.65
N ILE A 331 6.46 -13.80 -10.91
CA ILE A 331 7.46 -12.96 -11.57
C ILE A 331 6.84 -11.62 -11.95
N ALA A 332 5.74 -11.65 -12.71
CA ALA A 332 4.96 -10.48 -13.06
C ALA A 332 3.99 -10.11 -11.93
N ASN A 333 4.53 -9.75 -10.77
CA ASN A 333 3.75 -9.54 -9.54
C ASN A 333 3.22 -8.12 -9.32
N ASN A 334 3.76 -7.17 -10.07
CA ASN A 334 3.61 -5.74 -9.83
C ASN A 334 3.16 -5.00 -11.12
N GLY A 335 2.30 -5.64 -11.91
CA GLY A 335 1.78 -5.11 -13.17
C GLY A 335 0.90 -3.86 -13.01
N ARG A 336 -0.13 -3.91 -12.16
CA ARG A 336 -1.10 -2.82 -11.93
C ARG A 336 -1.61 -2.18 -13.23
N LEU A 337 -1.90 -2.99 -14.23
CA LEU A 337 -2.34 -2.50 -15.54
C LEU A 337 -3.67 -1.76 -15.39
N GLY A 338 -3.66 -0.51 -15.83
CA GLY A 338 -4.72 0.48 -15.59
C GLY A 338 -4.18 1.79 -14.99
N TYR A 339 -3.11 1.72 -14.19
CA TYR A 339 -2.44 2.91 -13.69
C TYR A 339 -1.57 3.57 -14.75
N GLY A 340 -1.80 4.85 -15.00
CA GLY A 340 -0.81 5.72 -15.62
C GLY A 340 0.31 6.09 -14.64
N VAL A 341 1.34 6.79 -15.11
CA VAL A 341 2.48 7.19 -14.27
C VAL A 341 2.08 8.07 -13.08
N ARG A 342 1.08 8.93 -13.25
CA ARG A 342 0.56 9.78 -12.15
C ARG A 342 -0.24 8.96 -11.15
N ASP A 343 -1.00 7.97 -11.62
CA ASP A 343 -1.75 7.05 -10.75
C ASP A 343 -0.81 6.21 -9.92
N HIS A 344 0.30 5.74 -10.50
CA HIS A 344 1.33 5.02 -9.74
C HIS A 344 1.85 5.89 -8.59
N ALA A 345 2.25 7.14 -8.87
CA ALA A 345 2.75 8.05 -7.84
C ALA A 345 1.71 8.37 -6.75
N ALA A 346 0.42 8.37 -7.08
CA ALA A 346 -0.65 8.70 -6.15
C ALA A 346 -1.16 7.50 -5.34
N TYR A 347 -1.17 6.30 -5.93
CA TYR A 347 -1.94 5.17 -5.42
C TYR A 347 -1.15 3.87 -5.25
N ALA A 348 0.07 3.76 -5.80
CA ALA A 348 0.85 2.54 -5.61
C ALA A 348 1.36 2.46 -4.16
N PRO A 349 1.25 1.30 -3.46
CA PRO A 349 1.59 1.18 -2.05
C PRO A 349 3.03 1.59 -1.72
N GLU A 350 3.97 1.29 -2.61
CA GLU A 350 5.39 1.60 -2.48
C GLU A 350 5.73 3.10 -2.51
N THR A 351 4.74 3.96 -2.75
CA THR A 351 4.91 5.41 -2.70
C THR A 351 4.75 5.97 -1.28
N GLY A 352 4.01 5.27 -0.42
CA GLY A 352 3.57 5.81 0.88
C GLY A 352 2.68 7.06 0.74
N SER A 353 2.14 7.33 -0.46
CA SER A 353 1.35 8.52 -0.72
C SER A 353 0.05 8.53 0.08
N GLU A 354 -0.31 9.71 0.57
CA GLU A 354 -1.57 9.94 1.28
C GLU A 354 -2.73 10.04 0.28
N VAL A 355 -3.77 9.23 0.49
CA VAL A 355 -4.95 9.14 -0.37
C VAL A 355 -6.19 9.56 0.43
N ARG A 356 -7.03 10.42 -0.15
CA ARG A 356 -8.38 10.67 0.36
C ARG A 356 -9.38 9.92 -0.51
N LEU A 357 -10.18 9.07 0.13
CA LEU A 357 -11.22 8.32 -0.58
C LEU A 357 -12.33 9.25 -1.05
N PHE A 358 -12.92 8.94 -2.20
CA PHE A 358 -14.14 9.59 -2.65
C PHE A 358 -15.33 8.93 -1.96
N TRP A 359 -16.41 9.67 -1.78
CA TRP A 359 -17.65 9.16 -1.22
C TRP A 359 -18.78 9.32 -2.21
N LEU A 360 -19.55 8.25 -2.35
CA LEU A 360 -20.73 8.18 -3.21
C LEU A 360 -21.96 7.95 -2.34
N ALA A 361 -23.09 8.53 -2.74
CA ALA A 361 -24.40 8.10 -2.30
C ALA A 361 -24.97 7.15 -3.36
N VAL A 362 -25.36 5.95 -2.94
CA VAL A 362 -25.98 4.94 -3.80
C VAL A 362 -27.40 4.63 -3.32
N ARG A 363 -28.35 4.49 -4.25
CA ARG A 363 -29.75 4.17 -3.94
C ARG A 363 -29.85 2.92 -3.04
N ARG A 364 -30.65 2.99 -1.97
CA ARG A 364 -30.81 1.89 -0.99
C ARG A 364 -31.40 0.62 -1.58
N ASP A 365 -32.35 0.75 -2.50
CA ASP A 365 -32.98 -0.37 -3.21
C ASP A 365 -32.07 -1.01 -4.27
N LEU A 366 -31.02 -0.31 -4.70
CA LEU A 366 -30.00 -0.79 -5.65
C LEU A 366 -28.66 -1.10 -4.96
N SER A 367 -28.65 -1.23 -3.64
CA SER A 367 -27.44 -1.55 -2.89
C SER A 367 -27.68 -2.57 -1.80
N VAL A 368 -26.61 -3.22 -1.39
CA VAL A 368 -26.57 -4.18 -0.29
C VAL A 368 -25.76 -3.58 0.83
N PHE A 369 -26.17 -3.82 2.06
CA PHE A 369 -25.36 -3.58 3.24
C PHE A 369 -25.54 -4.78 4.18
N ALA A 370 -24.43 -5.33 4.65
CA ALA A 370 -24.42 -6.36 5.66
C ALA A 370 -23.38 -6.00 6.72
N THR A 371 -23.63 -6.43 7.95
CA THR A 371 -22.74 -6.22 9.08
C THR A 371 -22.95 -7.33 10.10
N ASP A 372 -21.88 -7.64 10.83
CA ASP A 372 -21.87 -8.46 12.05
C ASP A 372 -21.39 -7.62 13.25
N GLY A 373 -21.47 -6.30 13.12
CA GLY A 373 -21.01 -5.33 14.10
C GLY A 373 -22.01 -4.18 14.25
N PRO A 374 -21.56 -2.91 14.15
CA PRO A 374 -22.44 -1.76 14.36
C PRO A 374 -23.53 -1.65 13.28
N SER A 375 -24.66 -1.02 13.63
CA SER A 375 -25.67 -0.64 12.65
C SER A 375 -25.07 0.23 11.54
N TYR A 376 -25.75 0.36 10.39
CA TYR A 376 -25.28 1.25 9.32
C TYR A 376 -25.05 2.68 9.83
N GLU A 377 -25.99 3.19 10.63
CA GLU A 377 -25.96 4.52 11.22
C GLU A 377 -24.78 4.70 12.18
N ASP A 378 -24.52 3.70 13.04
CA ASP A 378 -23.41 3.72 13.99
C ASP A 378 -22.05 3.61 13.28
N LEU A 379 -21.95 2.75 12.25
CA LEU A 379 -20.74 2.64 11.42
C LEU A 379 -20.43 3.99 10.76
N MET A 380 -21.41 4.61 10.10
CA MET A 380 -21.20 5.90 9.45
C MET A 380 -20.86 7.01 10.45
N ALA A 381 -21.42 6.98 11.67
CA ALA A 381 -21.08 7.92 12.73
C ALA A 381 -19.67 7.72 13.29
N GLY A 382 -19.18 6.48 13.34
CA GLY A 382 -17.81 6.15 13.74
C GLY A 382 -16.76 6.54 12.68
N GLU A 383 -17.08 6.32 11.40
CA GLU A 383 -16.17 6.54 10.28
C GLU A 383 -16.16 8.00 9.77
N LEU A 384 -17.27 8.72 9.86
CA LEU A 384 -17.41 10.08 9.32
C LEU A 384 -17.80 11.11 10.40
N SER A 385 -17.11 12.25 10.37
CA SER A 385 -17.45 13.40 11.23
C SER A 385 -18.90 13.85 10.99
N SER A 386 -19.54 14.44 12.01
CA SER A 386 -20.89 15.01 11.85
C SER A 386 -20.93 16.05 10.72
N GLY A 387 -19.93 16.93 10.65
CA GLY A 387 -19.80 17.93 9.59
C GLY A 387 -19.70 17.33 8.18
N THR A 388 -18.97 16.21 8.01
CA THR A 388 -18.94 15.50 6.73
C THR A 388 -20.31 14.90 6.39
N ARG A 389 -20.97 14.25 7.34
CA ARG A 389 -22.29 13.65 7.11
C ARG A 389 -23.34 14.70 6.77
N GLU A 390 -23.34 15.84 7.45
CA GLU A 390 -24.20 17.00 7.14
C GLU A 390 -23.92 17.57 5.75
N ARG A 391 -22.64 17.72 5.36
CA ARG A 391 -22.25 18.16 4.01
C ARG A 391 -22.76 17.21 2.93
N PHE A 392 -22.61 15.90 3.14
CA PHE A 392 -23.08 14.88 2.22
C PHE A 392 -24.61 14.85 2.10
N ALA A 393 -25.33 14.91 3.22
CA ALA A 393 -26.78 15.04 3.22
C ALA A 393 -27.23 16.33 2.52
N GLY A 394 -26.58 17.47 2.82
CA GLY A 394 -26.82 18.75 2.19
C GLY A 394 -26.66 18.74 0.66
N ARG A 395 -25.66 17.98 0.16
CA ARG A 395 -25.47 17.76 -1.28
C ARG A 395 -26.64 17.02 -1.91
N LEU A 396 -27.17 15.99 -1.27
CA LEU A 396 -28.34 15.24 -1.74
C LEU A 396 -29.60 16.10 -1.71
N THR A 397 -29.86 16.81 -0.60
CA THR A 397 -31.02 17.71 -0.50
C THR A 397 -30.95 18.86 -1.50
N GLY A 398 -29.76 19.38 -1.79
CA GLY A 398 -29.53 20.40 -2.82
C GLY A 398 -29.83 19.92 -4.24
N LEU A 399 -29.84 18.60 -4.47
CA LEU A 399 -30.30 17.97 -5.70
C LEU A 399 -31.78 17.58 -5.65
N ALA A 400 -32.52 17.95 -4.59
CA ALA A 400 -33.88 17.52 -4.32
C ALA A 400 -34.03 15.99 -4.20
N LEU A 401 -33.03 15.34 -3.58
CA LEU A 401 -33.04 13.93 -3.21
C LEU A 401 -33.19 13.80 -1.69
N ASP A 402 -33.86 12.76 -1.24
CA ASP A 402 -33.94 12.41 0.18
C ASP A 402 -32.68 11.64 0.59
N PRO A 403 -31.85 12.12 1.54
CA PRO A 403 -30.71 11.36 2.04
C PRO A 403 -31.06 9.97 2.57
N ASP A 404 -32.27 9.78 3.10
CA ASP A 404 -32.70 8.49 3.66
C ASP A 404 -32.91 7.42 2.58
N ASP A 405 -33.06 7.81 1.31
CA ASP A 405 -33.15 6.90 0.17
C ASP A 405 -31.78 6.35 -0.29
N TYR A 406 -30.68 6.81 0.32
CA TYR A 406 -29.31 6.49 -0.10
C TYR A 406 -28.47 5.88 1.02
N ARG A 407 -27.46 5.09 0.60
CA ARG A 407 -26.33 4.65 1.44
C ARG A 407 -25.05 5.34 1.00
N LEU A 408 -24.18 5.62 1.94
CA LEU A 408 -22.83 6.12 1.70
C LEU A 408 -21.90 4.95 1.39
N LEU A 409 -21.10 5.10 0.34
CA LEU A 409 -20.16 4.10 -0.14
C LEU A 409 -18.82 4.78 -0.45
N PRO A 410 -17.71 4.39 0.21
CA PRO A 410 -16.38 4.89 -0.12
C PRO A 410 -15.88 4.26 -1.41
N CYS A 411 -15.26 5.06 -2.26
CA CYS A 411 -14.78 4.69 -3.58
C CYS A 411 -13.34 5.15 -3.77
N HIS A 412 -12.50 4.28 -4.33
CA HIS A 412 -11.15 4.67 -4.74
C HIS A 412 -11.24 5.79 -5.79
N PRO A 413 -10.45 6.89 -5.68
CA PRO A 413 -10.48 8.00 -6.65
C PRO A 413 -10.30 7.54 -8.11
N TRP A 414 -9.25 6.74 -8.40
CA TRP A 414 -9.07 6.09 -9.70
C TRP A 414 -10.31 5.30 -10.17
N GLN A 415 -10.97 4.55 -9.29
CA GLN A 415 -12.16 3.77 -9.66
C GLN A 415 -13.32 4.70 -10.05
N TRP A 416 -13.50 5.82 -9.36
CA TRP A 416 -14.48 6.83 -9.76
C TRP A 416 -14.17 7.39 -11.15
N GLU A 417 -12.96 7.90 -11.35
CA GLU A 417 -12.57 8.64 -12.55
C GLU A 417 -12.54 7.76 -13.81
N HIS A 418 -11.98 6.55 -13.70
CA HIS A 418 -11.73 5.69 -14.85
C HIS A 418 -12.83 4.66 -15.12
N LYS A 419 -13.70 4.40 -14.13
CA LYS A 419 -14.68 3.31 -14.21
C LYS A 419 -16.10 3.79 -13.90
N ILE A 420 -16.37 4.26 -12.69
CA ILE A 420 -17.77 4.54 -12.30
C ILE A 420 -18.35 5.72 -13.08
N ALA A 421 -17.62 6.82 -13.24
CA ALA A 421 -18.09 7.99 -13.99
C ALA A 421 -18.32 7.71 -15.49
N VAL A 422 -17.75 6.63 -16.04
CA VAL A 422 -17.83 6.28 -17.46
C VAL A 422 -18.76 5.07 -17.67
N THR A 423 -18.43 3.94 -17.07
CA THR A 423 -19.16 2.67 -17.22
C THR A 423 -20.54 2.73 -16.57
N PHE A 424 -20.69 3.45 -15.46
CA PHE A 424 -21.96 3.61 -14.73
C PHE A 424 -22.58 4.99 -15.02
N ALA A 425 -22.19 5.65 -16.12
CA ALA A 425 -22.69 6.98 -16.48
C ALA A 425 -24.23 7.08 -16.54
N PRO A 426 -24.98 6.06 -17.04
CA PRO A 426 -26.44 6.10 -16.98
C PRO A 426 -26.98 6.15 -15.53
N GLN A 427 -26.42 5.36 -14.62
CA GLN A 427 -26.80 5.31 -13.21
C GLN A 427 -26.46 6.63 -12.51
N VAL A 428 -25.31 7.23 -12.82
CA VAL A 428 -24.92 8.57 -12.34
C VAL A 428 -25.89 9.63 -12.86
N ALA A 429 -26.24 9.61 -14.15
CA ALA A 429 -27.16 10.58 -14.76
C ALA A 429 -28.58 10.47 -14.18
N ARG A 430 -29.04 9.27 -13.85
CA ARG A 430 -30.32 9.00 -13.17
C ARG A 430 -30.28 9.29 -11.66
N ARG A 431 -29.10 9.63 -11.12
CA ARG A 431 -28.86 9.86 -9.69
C ARG A 431 -29.13 8.61 -8.84
N GLU A 432 -29.00 7.44 -9.43
CA GLU A 432 -28.91 6.18 -8.69
C GLU A 432 -27.58 6.12 -7.91
N ILE A 433 -26.56 6.81 -8.45
CA ILE A 433 -25.25 7.05 -7.85
C ILE A 433 -24.98 8.56 -7.89
N VAL A 434 -24.63 9.16 -6.76
CA VAL A 434 -24.29 10.60 -6.66
C VAL A 434 -22.91 10.74 -6.04
N CYS A 435 -22.00 11.44 -6.71
CA CYS A 435 -20.70 11.78 -6.13
C CYS A 435 -20.87 12.89 -5.08
N LEU A 436 -20.45 12.60 -3.85
CA LEU A 436 -20.52 13.52 -2.70
C LEU A 436 -19.22 14.30 -2.49
N GLY A 437 -18.15 13.90 -3.17
CA GLY A 437 -16.83 14.50 -3.10
C GLY A 437 -15.84 13.70 -2.27
N VAL A 438 -14.83 14.38 -1.75
CA VAL A 438 -13.67 13.80 -1.08
C VAL A 438 -13.90 13.68 0.43
N GLY A 439 -13.41 12.60 1.04
CA GLY A 439 -13.40 12.42 2.50
C GLY A 439 -12.39 13.29 3.24
N GLU A 440 -12.59 13.43 4.56
CA GLU A 440 -11.73 14.24 5.44
C GLU A 440 -10.47 13.53 5.94
N ASP A 441 -10.47 12.20 5.96
CA ASP A 441 -9.34 11.41 6.47
C ASP A 441 -8.34 11.06 5.36
N LEU A 442 -7.06 11.18 5.71
CA LEU A 442 -5.93 10.69 4.92
C LEU A 442 -5.75 9.19 5.17
N HIS A 443 -5.51 8.46 4.09
CA HIS A 443 -5.28 7.02 4.13
C HIS A 443 -3.99 6.65 3.40
N GLN A 444 -3.48 5.46 3.66
CA GLN A 444 -2.36 4.86 2.92
C GLN A 444 -2.80 3.55 2.28
N ALA A 445 -2.50 3.37 0.98
CA ALA A 445 -2.71 2.10 0.30
C ALA A 445 -1.79 1.03 0.92
N GLN A 446 -2.37 -0.09 1.33
CA GLN A 446 -1.64 -1.29 1.79
C GLN A 446 -1.13 -2.09 0.58
N GLN A 447 -0.29 -3.11 0.78
CA GLN A 447 0.29 -3.94 -0.30
C GLN A 447 -0.75 -4.52 -1.28
N SER A 448 -2.00 -4.72 -0.83
CA SER A 448 -3.14 -5.13 -1.65
C SER A 448 -3.58 -4.09 -2.70
N VAL A 449 -3.01 -2.89 -2.69
CA VAL A 449 -3.35 -1.67 -3.47
C VAL A 449 -4.70 -1.05 -3.07
N ARG A 450 -5.75 -1.86 -3.02
CA ARG A 450 -7.16 -1.42 -2.84
C ARG A 450 -7.66 -1.37 -1.40
N THR A 451 -6.81 -1.68 -0.42
CA THR A 451 -7.11 -1.60 1.01
C THR A 451 -6.37 -0.42 1.60
N PHE A 452 -7.06 0.37 2.42
CA PHE A 452 -6.60 1.67 2.88
C PHE A 452 -6.57 1.70 4.41
N PHE A 453 -5.40 1.93 4.99
CA PHE A 453 -5.23 2.21 6.41
C PHE A 453 -5.49 3.69 6.68
N ASN A 454 -6.20 4.04 7.75
CA ASN A 454 -6.49 5.42 8.10
C ASN A 454 -5.32 6.07 8.85
N LEU A 455 -4.62 7.01 8.22
CA LEU A 455 -3.49 7.73 8.81
C LEU A 455 -3.94 8.83 9.78
N SER A 456 -5.11 9.42 9.54
CA SER A 456 -5.65 10.51 10.38
C SER A 456 -6.16 9.98 11.72
N ARG A 457 -6.73 8.78 11.71
CA ARG A 457 -7.34 8.09 12.83
C ARG A 457 -7.02 6.60 12.77
N PRO A 458 -5.82 6.18 13.20
CA PRO A 458 -5.35 4.80 13.13
C PRO A 458 -6.23 3.77 13.88
N ASP A 459 -7.08 4.24 14.80
CA ASP A 459 -8.10 3.48 15.53
C ASP A 459 -9.28 3.06 14.64
N ARG A 460 -9.52 3.75 13.51
CA ARG A 460 -10.63 3.46 12.60
C ARG A 460 -10.33 2.27 11.70
N HIS A 461 -11.40 1.72 11.12
CA HIS A 461 -11.31 0.58 10.23
C HIS A 461 -10.41 0.87 9.01
N TYR A 462 -9.77 -0.19 8.50
CA TYR A 462 -9.37 -0.16 7.10
C TYR A 462 -10.59 -0.08 6.21
N VAL A 463 -10.44 0.55 5.06
CA VAL A 463 -11.44 0.53 3.99
C VAL A 463 -10.87 -0.23 2.80
N LYS A 464 -11.49 -1.35 2.42
CA LYS A 464 -11.15 -2.08 1.17
C LYS A 464 -12.18 -1.73 0.11
N THR A 465 -11.71 -1.30 -1.05
CA THR A 465 -12.54 -0.78 -2.15
C THR A 465 -12.46 -1.68 -3.38
N ALA A 466 -13.48 -1.67 -4.23
CA ALA A 466 -13.35 -2.22 -5.58
C ALA A 466 -12.35 -1.38 -6.41
N LEU A 467 -11.45 -2.05 -7.13
CA LEU A 467 -10.48 -1.41 -8.00
C LEU A 467 -10.27 -2.24 -9.27
N SER A 468 -10.72 -1.74 -10.43
CA SER A 468 -10.63 -2.47 -11.70
C SER A 468 -9.27 -2.33 -12.38
N VAL A 469 -8.21 -2.60 -11.63
CA VAL A 469 -6.81 -2.70 -12.07
C VAL A 469 -6.44 -4.18 -12.11
N LEU A 470 -5.73 -4.60 -13.16
CA LEU A 470 -5.25 -5.97 -13.31
C LEU A 470 -3.89 -6.11 -12.61
N ASN A 471 -3.78 -7.06 -11.67
CA ASN A 471 -2.51 -7.36 -11.01
C ASN A 471 -2.43 -8.86 -10.68
N MET A 472 -1.34 -9.54 -11.08
CA MET A 472 -1.12 -10.98 -10.85
C MET A 472 -2.26 -11.86 -11.39
N GLY A 473 -2.73 -11.61 -12.62
CA GLY A 473 -3.79 -12.44 -13.21
C GLY A 473 -5.20 -12.22 -12.67
N PHE A 474 -5.40 -11.24 -11.77
CA PHE A 474 -6.71 -10.93 -11.19
C PHE A 474 -7.09 -9.46 -11.36
N MET A 475 -8.31 -9.24 -11.84
CA MET A 475 -8.99 -7.96 -11.71
C MET A 475 -9.38 -7.74 -10.24
N ARG A 476 -8.91 -6.64 -9.64
CA ARG A 476 -9.08 -6.37 -8.20
C ARG A 476 -10.48 -5.81 -7.84
N GLY A 477 -11.54 -6.40 -8.38
CA GLY A 477 -12.95 -6.08 -8.08
C GLY A 477 -13.47 -6.71 -6.79
N LEU A 478 -14.56 -6.18 -6.24
CA LEU A 478 -15.19 -6.65 -4.99
C LEU A 478 -16.68 -6.93 -5.23
N SER A 479 -17.12 -8.17 -4.98
CA SER A 479 -18.44 -8.67 -5.36
C SER A 479 -19.53 -8.27 -4.36
N PRO A 480 -20.63 -7.61 -4.77
CA PRO A 480 -21.77 -7.33 -3.90
C PRO A 480 -22.37 -8.59 -3.27
N ALA A 481 -22.38 -9.72 -3.99
CA ALA A 481 -22.86 -11.00 -3.46
C ALA A 481 -22.00 -11.49 -2.30
N TYR A 482 -20.67 -11.33 -2.38
CA TYR A 482 -19.76 -11.64 -1.28
C TYR A 482 -19.96 -10.67 -0.12
N MET A 483 -20.14 -9.37 -0.39
CA MET A 483 -20.38 -8.38 0.68
C MET A 483 -21.57 -8.70 1.57
N ARG A 484 -22.60 -9.39 1.06
CA ARG A 484 -23.75 -9.85 1.87
C ARG A 484 -23.38 -10.89 2.93
N THR A 485 -22.33 -11.66 2.71
CA THR A 485 -21.98 -12.86 3.50
C THR A 485 -20.67 -12.68 4.27
N THR A 486 -19.79 -11.80 3.79
CA THR A 486 -18.46 -11.51 4.36
C THR A 486 -18.46 -11.18 5.86
N PRO A 487 -19.39 -10.38 6.41
CA PRO A 487 -19.41 -10.15 7.86
C PRO A 487 -19.76 -11.41 8.66
N ALA A 488 -20.72 -12.21 8.21
CA ALA A 488 -21.16 -13.43 8.91
C ALA A 488 -20.08 -14.54 8.91
N VAL A 489 -19.57 -14.90 7.73
CA VAL A 489 -18.12 -14.84 7.44
C VAL A 489 -17.14 -14.76 8.62
N CYS A 490 -16.63 -13.55 8.75
CA CYS A 490 -15.62 -13.15 9.71
C CYS A 490 -16.09 -13.30 11.15
N GLY A 491 -17.38 -13.09 11.44
CA GLY A 491 -17.99 -13.30 12.74
C GLY A 491 -17.80 -14.71 13.25
N TRP A 492 -18.23 -15.69 12.45
CA TRP A 492 -18.09 -17.11 12.78
C TRP A 492 -16.63 -17.51 12.99
N VAL A 493 -15.72 -17.08 12.10
CA VAL A 493 -14.29 -17.37 12.23
C VAL A 493 -13.71 -16.73 13.50
N ALA A 494 -14.06 -15.49 13.79
CA ALA A 494 -13.57 -14.78 14.98
C ALA A 494 -14.08 -15.42 16.28
N ASP A 495 -15.35 -15.84 16.32
CA ASP A 495 -15.92 -16.56 17.46
C ASP A 495 -15.24 -17.91 17.68
N LEU A 496 -14.95 -18.65 16.60
CA LEU A 496 -14.18 -19.90 16.67
C LEU A 496 -12.78 -19.65 17.24
N VAL A 497 -12.05 -18.67 16.69
CA VAL A 497 -10.69 -18.34 17.14
C VAL A 497 -10.67 -17.85 18.58
N ALA A 498 -11.65 -17.04 19.00
CA ALA A 498 -11.75 -16.53 20.35
C ALA A 498 -12.25 -17.56 21.37
N GLY A 499 -13.04 -18.55 20.93
CA GLY A 499 -13.54 -19.64 21.77
C GLY A 499 -12.52 -20.75 22.02
N ASP A 500 -11.57 -20.93 21.11
CA ASP A 500 -10.58 -22.00 21.15
C ASP A 500 -9.44 -21.69 22.14
N GLU A 501 -9.06 -22.66 22.98
CA GLU A 501 -8.00 -22.48 23.99
C GLU A 501 -6.60 -22.46 23.38
N GLU A 502 -6.34 -23.32 22.39
CA GLU A 502 -5.04 -23.45 21.74
C GLU A 502 -4.71 -22.17 20.95
N LEU A 503 -5.66 -21.67 20.16
CA LEU A 503 -5.48 -20.43 19.37
C LEU A 503 -5.29 -19.19 20.27
N ARG A 504 -6.04 -19.11 21.38
CA ARG A 504 -5.86 -18.04 22.37
C ARG A 504 -4.51 -18.11 23.07
N SER A 505 -4.01 -19.31 23.37
CA SER A 505 -2.75 -19.48 24.09
C SER A 505 -1.55 -18.91 23.32
N VAL A 506 -1.58 -18.98 21.99
CA VAL A 506 -0.57 -18.41 21.09
C VAL A 506 -0.91 -16.99 20.62
N GLY A 507 -2.02 -16.42 21.09
CA GLY A 507 -2.47 -15.08 20.77
C GLY A 507 -2.90 -14.87 19.31
N PHE A 508 -3.27 -15.93 18.59
CA PHE A 508 -3.75 -15.82 17.22
C PHE A 508 -5.07 -15.05 17.18
N HIS A 509 -5.20 -14.13 16.24
CA HIS A 509 -6.37 -13.28 16.13
C HIS A 509 -6.70 -12.99 14.67
N VAL A 510 -7.97 -12.73 14.38
CA VAL A 510 -8.48 -12.42 13.05
C VAL A 510 -9.04 -11.00 13.05
N LEU A 511 -8.59 -10.17 12.11
CA LEU A 511 -9.17 -8.85 11.88
C LEU A 511 -10.47 -8.99 11.08
N ARG A 512 -11.61 -8.70 11.73
CA ARG A 512 -12.92 -8.93 11.12
C ARG A 512 -13.24 -7.90 10.06
N GLU A 513 -13.88 -8.34 8.99
CA GLU A 513 -14.53 -7.49 7.99
C GLU A 513 -15.96 -7.20 8.46
N VAL A 514 -16.09 -6.29 9.42
CA VAL A 514 -17.30 -6.07 10.23
C VAL A 514 -18.50 -5.57 9.44
N ALA A 515 -18.28 -4.97 8.27
CA ALA A 515 -19.34 -4.48 7.40
C ALA A 515 -18.91 -4.51 5.93
N GLY A 516 -19.88 -4.79 5.05
CA GLY A 516 -19.71 -4.77 3.60
C GLY A 516 -20.88 -4.08 2.92
N THR A 517 -20.60 -3.29 1.88
CA THR A 517 -21.61 -2.62 1.05
C THR A 517 -21.27 -2.76 -0.43
N GLY A 518 -22.28 -2.85 -1.28
CA GLY A 518 -22.09 -3.00 -2.73
C GLY A 518 -23.27 -2.49 -3.54
N TYR A 519 -22.99 -1.94 -4.72
CA TYR A 519 -24.01 -1.52 -5.69
C TYR A 519 -24.37 -2.67 -6.63
N LEU A 520 -25.66 -2.89 -6.83
CA LEU A 520 -26.18 -3.92 -7.73
C LEU A 520 -26.47 -3.30 -9.10
N HIS A 521 -25.56 -3.52 -10.05
CA HIS A 521 -25.77 -3.02 -11.41
C HIS A 521 -26.62 -4.01 -12.20
N ALA A 522 -27.93 -3.74 -12.31
CA ALA A 522 -28.92 -4.65 -12.89
C ALA A 522 -28.48 -5.31 -14.22
N GLU A 523 -28.01 -4.52 -15.18
CA GLU A 523 -27.60 -5.02 -16.49
C GLU A 523 -26.36 -5.95 -16.43
N TYR A 524 -25.39 -5.66 -15.55
CA TYR A 524 -24.21 -6.51 -15.40
C TYR A 524 -24.46 -7.73 -14.51
N GLU A 525 -25.40 -7.64 -13.56
CA GLU A 525 -25.90 -8.79 -12.81
C GLU A 525 -26.59 -9.79 -13.75
N GLU A 526 -27.39 -9.31 -14.72
CA GLU A 526 -28.01 -10.18 -15.73
C GLU A 526 -26.96 -10.90 -16.60
N VAL A 527 -25.89 -10.19 -17.01
CA VAL A 527 -24.76 -10.78 -17.73
C VAL A 527 -24.01 -11.79 -16.85
N GLY A 528 -23.80 -11.46 -15.57
CA GLY A 528 -23.12 -12.32 -14.60
C GLY A 528 -23.89 -13.60 -14.31
N ALA A 529 -25.21 -13.54 -14.21
CA ALA A 529 -26.07 -14.68 -13.95
C ALA A 529 -25.99 -15.78 -15.04
N GLN A 530 -25.55 -15.42 -16.25
CA GLN A 530 -25.36 -16.36 -17.37
C GLN A 530 -23.99 -17.05 -17.34
N ARG A 531 -23.11 -16.71 -16.39
CA ARG A 531 -21.72 -17.21 -16.34
C ARG A 531 -21.39 -17.77 -14.95
N PRO A 532 -20.88 -19.01 -14.86
CA PRO A 532 -20.25 -19.49 -13.63
C PRO A 532 -19.16 -18.49 -13.17
N GLY A 533 -19.13 -18.13 -11.89
CA GLY A 533 -18.17 -17.16 -11.33
C GLY A 533 -18.52 -15.66 -11.55
N GLY A 534 -19.61 -15.36 -12.27
CA GLY A 534 -20.10 -14.01 -12.52
C GLY A 534 -19.31 -13.24 -13.57
N THR A 535 -19.32 -11.91 -13.49
CA THR A 535 -18.57 -11.01 -14.39
C THR A 535 -17.74 -10.01 -13.59
N PRO A 536 -16.50 -9.66 -14.00
CA PRO A 536 -15.72 -8.59 -13.36
C PRO A 536 -16.47 -7.25 -13.30
N TYR A 537 -17.40 -7.02 -14.24
CA TYR A 537 -18.22 -5.80 -14.28
C TYR A 537 -19.22 -5.69 -13.11
N GLY A 538 -19.69 -6.82 -12.59
CA GLY A 538 -20.52 -6.87 -11.37
C GLY A 538 -19.73 -6.61 -10.09
N LYS A 539 -18.39 -6.53 -10.19
CA LYS A 539 -17.48 -6.37 -9.05
C LYS A 539 -16.86 -4.96 -8.99
N MET A 540 -17.40 -4.00 -9.73
CA MET A 540 -16.78 -2.68 -9.94
C MET A 540 -17.10 -1.66 -8.84
N LEU A 541 -18.13 -1.87 -8.02
CA LEU A 541 -18.54 -0.89 -7.00
C LEU A 541 -19.01 -1.55 -5.71
N SER A 542 -18.05 -1.87 -4.84
CA SER A 542 -18.29 -2.32 -3.47
C SER A 542 -17.18 -1.82 -2.55
N ALA A 543 -17.45 -1.82 -1.25
CA ALA A 543 -16.46 -1.58 -0.21
C ALA A 543 -16.74 -2.41 1.04
N LEU A 544 -15.71 -2.64 1.86
CA LEU A 544 -15.86 -3.21 3.19
C LEU A 544 -14.99 -2.46 4.20
N TRP A 545 -15.37 -2.60 5.47
CA TRP A 545 -14.63 -2.08 6.62
C TRP A 545 -14.05 -3.24 7.41
N ARG A 546 -12.74 -3.17 7.68
CA ARG A 546 -12.01 -4.17 8.46
C ARG A 546 -11.40 -3.56 9.71
N GLU A 547 -11.45 -4.28 10.82
CA GLU A 547 -10.86 -3.82 12.09
C GLU A 547 -9.38 -3.41 11.93
N SER A 548 -8.99 -2.35 12.65
CA SER A 548 -7.59 -1.95 12.76
C SER A 548 -6.89 -2.78 13.84
N PRO A 549 -5.64 -3.22 13.61
CA PRO A 549 -4.84 -3.92 14.60
C PRO A 549 -4.27 -2.99 15.68
N VAL A 550 -4.44 -1.67 15.57
CA VAL A 550 -3.78 -0.69 16.47
C VAL A 550 -4.21 -0.87 17.92
N ASP A 551 -5.46 -1.23 18.18
CA ASP A 551 -5.95 -1.49 19.54
C ASP A 551 -5.54 -2.88 20.06
N LEU A 552 -4.97 -3.72 19.20
CA LEU A 552 -4.49 -5.05 19.55
C LEU A 552 -3.01 -5.09 19.94
N VAL A 553 -2.33 -3.95 20.03
CA VAL A 553 -0.93 -3.87 20.47
C VAL A 553 -0.79 -3.18 21.83
N GLY A 554 0.04 -3.77 22.69
CA GLY A 554 0.38 -3.24 24.00
C GLY A 554 1.66 -2.37 23.99
N PRO A 555 2.01 -1.77 25.13
CA PRO A 555 3.24 -0.99 25.26
C PRO A 555 4.50 -1.80 24.87
N GLY A 556 5.34 -1.22 24.02
CA GLY A 556 6.57 -1.87 23.52
C GLY A 556 6.35 -2.89 22.40
N GLU A 557 5.11 -3.10 21.97
CA GLU A 557 4.80 -3.90 20.80
C GLU A 557 4.66 -3.03 19.55
N ARG A 558 4.90 -3.65 18.40
CA ARG A 558 4.74 -3.02 17.08
C ARG A 558 4.21 -4.01 16.07
N LEU A 559 3.67 -3.47 14.99
CA LEU A 559 3.13 -4.25 13.88
C LEU A 559 4.09 -4.21 12.69
N ALA A 560 4.18 -5.34 11.99
CA ALA A 560 4.84 -5.44 10.70
C ALA A 560 4.10 -6.47 9.85
N THR A 561 3.88 -6.18 8.55
CA THR A 561 3.47 -7.22 7.60
C THR A 561 4.46 -8.38 7.62
N MET A 562 3.96 -9.62 7.58
CA MET A 562 4.81 -10.81 7.55
C MET A 562 5.68 -10.85 6.29
N ALA A 563 5.25 -10.21 5.20
CA ALA A 563 6.06 -10.03 3.99
C ALA A 563 7.41 -9.34 4.26
N SER A 564 7.54 -8.56 5.34
CA SER A 564 8.81 -7.95 5.74
C SER A 564 9.89 -8.97 6.05
N LEU A 565 9.53 -10.18 6.50
CA LEU A 565 10.52 -11.23 6.78
C LEU A 565 11.23 -11.72 5.51
N LEU A 566 10.62 -11.57 4.33
CA LEU A 566 11.23 -11.92 3.05
C LEU A 566 11.97 -10.75 2.40
N HIS A 567 11.85 -9.54 2.97
CA HIS A 567 12.43 -8.33 2.42
C HIS A 567 13.97 -8.36 2.46
N VAL A 568 14.57 -7.96 1.34
CA VAL A 568 16.00 -7.68 1.20
C VAL A 568 16.16 -6.27 0.64
N ASP A 569 16.99 -5.45 1.31
CA ASP A 569 17.26 -4.09 0.87
C ASP A 569 18.18 -4.04 -0.36
N ALA A 570 18.39 -2.84 -0.92
CA ALA A 570 19.24 -2.65 -2.09
C ALA A 570 20.73 -3.03 -1.87
N SER A 571 21.16 -3.22 -0.63
CA SER A 571 22.52 -3.67 -0.26
C SER A 571 22.62 -5.18 -0.01
N GLY A 572 21.51 -5.92 -0.16
CA GLY A 572 21.47 -7.36 0.07
C GLY A 572 21.23 -7.76 1.53
N ARG A 573 20.82 -6.82 2.42
CA ARG A 573 20.54 -7.15 3.83
C ARG A 573 19.08 -7.54 4.03
N SER A 574 18.86 -8.61 4.79
CA SER A 574 17.53 -9.13 5.12
C SER A 574 16.95 -8.50 6.39
N VAL A 575 15.66 -8.10 6.34
CA VAL A 575 14.94 -7.60 7.53
C VAL A 575 14.74 -8.69 8.58
N ALA A 576 14.47 -9.95 8.18
CA ALA A 576 14.42 -11.07 9.14
C ALA A 576 15.76 -11.25 9.86
N ALA A 577 16.88 -11.14 9.15
CA ALA A 577 18.20 -11.20 9.76
C ALA A 577 18.43 -10.06 10.78
N GLU A 578 17.95 -8.85 10.49
CA GLU A 578 18.00 -7.73 11.43
C GLU A 578 17.07 -7.93 12.64
N HIS A 579 15.92 -8.61 12.48
CA HIS A 579 15.09 -9.01 13.62
C HIS A 579 15.80 -10.04 14.52
N VAL A 580 16.42 -11.06 13.94
CA VAL A 580 17.19 -12.05 14.70
C VAL A 580 18.31 -11.35 15.48
N ARG A 581 19.14 -10.54 14.82
CA ARG A 581 20.23 -9.79 15.47
C ARG A 581 19.72 -8.82 16.54
N GLY A 582 18.66 -8.06 16.23
CA GLY A 582 18.07 -7.08 17.12
C GLY A 582 17.42 -7.69 18.36
N SER A 583 16.96 -8.93 18.28
CA SER A 583 16.36 -9.64 19.41
C SER A 583 17.37 -10.15 20.44
N GLY A 584 18.63 -10.34 20.05
CA GLY A 584 19.65 -10.99 20.87
C GLY A 584 19.45 -12.49 21.08
N LEU A 585 18.47 -13.12 20.42
CA LEU A 585 18.24 -14.57 20.47
C LEU A 585 19.13 -15.32 19.49
N ALA A 586 19.36 -16.61 19.75
CA ALA A 586 19.85 -17.52 18.73
C ALA A 586 18.84 -17.64 17.59
N ALA A 587 19.31 -17.82 16.35
CA ALA A 587 18.45 -17.82 15.18
C ALA A 587 17.41 -18.95 15.23
N GLU A 588 17.79 -20.14 15.74
CA GLU A 588 16.90 -21.28 15.95
C GLU A 588 15.74 -20.94 16.89
N GLU A 589 16.03 -20.26 18.00
CA GLU A 589 15.02 -19.86 18.98
C GLU A 589 14.10 -18.77 18.40
N TRP A 590 14.64 -17.79 17.68
CA TRP A 590 13.83 -16.77 17.02
C TRP A 590 12.88 -17.39 15.98
N VAL A 591 13.37 -18.32 15.14
CA VAL A 591 12.57 -19.04 14.16
C VAL A 591 11.49 -19.90 14.84
N ARG A 592 11.82 -20.58 15.95
CA ARG A 592 10.83 -21.33 16.73
C ARG A 592 9.71 -20.45 17.27
N ARG A 593 10.03 -19.25 17.78
CA ARG A 593 9.03 -18.25 18.24
C ARG A 593 8.13 -17.80 17.10
N TYR A 594 8.72 -17.46 15.96
CA TYR A 594 7.99 -17.11 14.75
C TYR A 594 7.03 -18.23 14.30
N LEU A 595 7.52 -19.46 14.17
CA LEU A 595 6.71 -20.60 13.74
C LEU A 595 5.63 -20.97 14.76
N THR A 596 5.87 -20.76 16.05
CA THR A 596 4.83 -20.92 17.09
C THR A 596 3.73 -19.87 16.95
N ALA A 597 4.08 -18.62 16.63
CA ALA A 597 3.10 -17.55 16.42
C ALA A 597 2.32 -17.67 15.10
N TYR A 598 2.91 -18.31 14.08
CA TYR A 598 2.36 -18.36 12.71
C TYR A 598 1.92 -19.75 12.27
N LEU A 599 2.80 -20.76 12.27
CA LEU A 599 2.51 -22.09 11.75
C LEU A 599 1.58 -22.87 12.67
N ARG A 600 1.85 -22.87 13.99
CA ARG A 600 1.06 -23.61 14.99
C ARG A 600 -0.45 -23.32 14.95
N PRO A 601 -0.92 -22.05 14.93
CA PRO A 601 -2.36 -21.80 14.82
C PRO A 601 -2.96 -22.26 13.48
N LEU A 602 -2.20 -22.21 12.37
CA LEU A 602 -2.67 -22.73 11.08
C LEU A 602 -2.81 -24.26 11.10
N LEU A 603 -1.87 -24.96 11.73
CA LEU A 603 -1.99 -26.41 11.96
C LEU A 603 -3.24 -26.72 12.79
N HIS A 604 -3.49 -25.94 13.84
CA HIS A 604 -4.66 -26.16 14.69
C HIS A 604 -5.98 -25.90 13.96
N CYS A 605 -6.10 -24.80 13.23
CA CYS A 605 -7.25 -24.52 12.37
C CYS A 605 -7.48 -25.65 11.36
N PHE A 606 -6.42 -26.13 10.69
CA PHE A 606 -6.51 -27.22 9.71
C PHE A 606 -6.95 -28.54 10.35
N TYR A 607 -6.26 -28.98 11.41
CA TYR A 607 -6.49 -30.31 11.98
C TYR A 607 -7.69 -30.36 12.93
N ALA A 608 -7.91 -29.38 13.79
CA ALA A 608 -9.00 -29.40 14.77
C ALA A 608 -10.32 -28.92 14.15
N HIS A 609 -10.25 -27.88 13.31
CA HIS A 609 -11.44 -27.16 12.81
C HIS A 609 -11.71 -27.34 11.32
N ARG A 610 -10.83 -28.06 10.59
CA ARG A 610 -10.90 -28.22 9.13
C ARG A 610 -10.97 -26.90 8.38
N LEU A 611 -10.44 -25.84 9.00
CA LEU A 611 -10.48 -24.46 8.54
C LEU A 611 -9.12 -24.10 7.94
N VAL A 612 -9.15 -23.56 6.72
CA VAL A 612 -7.97 -23.03 6.04
C VAL A 612 -8.14 -21.55 5.72
N PHE A 613 -7.00 -20.88 5.60
CA PHE A 613 -6.87 -19.48 5.22
C PHE A 613 -6.03 -19.38 3.94
N MET A 614 -5.78 -18.15 3.48
CA MET A 614 -4.72 -17.82 2.52
C MET A 614 -3.56 -17.14 3.27
N PRO A 615 -2.64 -17.91 3.91
CA PRO A 615 -1.70 -17.40 4.91
C PRO A 615 -0.42 -16.78 4.34
N HIS A 616 -0.46 -16.18 3.15
CA HIS A 616 0.73 -15.57 2.55
C HIS A 616 1.16 -14.27 3.26
N GLY A 617 2.37 -13.79 2.98
CA GLY A 617 3.02 -12.65 3.66
C GLY A 617 2.15 -11.40 3.83
N GLU A 618 1.33 -11.05 2.83
CA GLU A 618 0.44 -9.90 2.91
C GLU A 618 -0.72 -10.09 3.91
N ASN A 619 -1.26 -11.30 4.08
CA ASN A 619 -2.45 -11.56 4.90
C ASN A 619 -2.15 -11.75 6.40
N LEU A 620 -0.87 -11.72 6.76
CA LEU A 620 -0.43 -11.80 8.15
C LEU A 620 0.22 -10.49 8.57
N ILE A 621 -0.18 -10.01 9.74
CA ILE A 621 0.49 -8.93 10.46
C ILE A 621 1.09 -9.54 11.72
N LEU A 622 2.41 -9.43 11.87
CA LEU A 622 3.12 -9.88 13.05
C LEU A 622 3.06 -8.79 14.12
N VAL A 623 2.76 -9.19 15.35
CA VAL A 623 3.02 -8.38 16.52
C VAL A 623 4.41 -8.72 17.02
N LEU A 624 5.31 -7.74 17.03
CA LEU A 624 6.69 -7.87 17.45
C LEU A 624 6.90 -7.20 18.81
N ARG A 625 7.62 -7.85 19.71
CA ARG A 625 8.20 -7.24 20.92
C ARG A 625 9.70 -7.46 20.89
N ASP A 626 10.47 -6.38 21.01
CA ASP A 626 11.95 -6.44 20.99
C ASP A 626 12.49 -7.27 19.79
N HIS A 627 11.92 -7.04 18.60
CA HIS A 627 12.21 -7.78 17.35
C HIS A 627 11.77 -9.25 17.30
N VAL A 628 11.08 -9.79 18.31
CA VAL A 628 10.58 -11.17 18.34
C VAL A 628 9.09 -11.21 18.02
N PRO A 629 8.64 -12.05 17.07
CA PRO A 629 7.21 -12.31 16.86
C PRO A 629 6.59 -12.97 18.10
N VAL A 630 5.58 -12.31 18.68
CA VAL A 630 4.87 -12.82 19.87
C VAL A 630 3.47 -13.33 19.56
N ARG A 631 2.86 -12.89 18.45
CA ARG A 631 1.60 -13.40 17.89
C ARG A 631 1.41 -12.94 16.45
N ALA A 632 0.47 -13.56 15.74
CA ALA A 632 0.12 -13.22 14.37
C ALA A 632 -1.37 -12.85 14.26
N LEU A 633 -1.65 -11.82 13.46
CA LEU A 633 -2.99 -11.35 13.14
C LEU A 633 -3.30 -11.68 11.68
N MET A 634 -4.39 -12.39 11.44
CA MET A 634 -4.86 -12.80 10.11
C MET A 634 -5.87 -11.79 9.57
N LYS A 635 -5.79 -11.47 8.27
CA LYS A 635 -6.75 -10.61 7.55
C LYS A 635 -7.20 -11.25 6.24
N ASP A 636 -8.14 -10.59 5.54
CA ASP A 636 -8.73 -11.06 4.29
C ASP A 636 -9.47 -12.40 4.45
N VAL A 637 -10.28 -12.50 5.50
CA VAL A 637 -10.98 -13.73 5.87
C VAL A 637 -12.19 -14.00 4.99
N GLY A 638 -13.08 -13.02 4.79
CA GLY A 638 -14.36 -13.27 4.13
C GLY A 638 -14.21 -13.80 2.70
N GLU A 639 -13.19 -13.41 1.96
CA GLU A 639 -13.00 -13.88 0.58
C GLU A 639 -12.20 -15.19 0.47
N GLU A 640 -11.39 -15.55 1.46
CA GLU A 640 -10.30 -16.54 1.28
C GLU A 640 -10.40 -17.79 2.16
N VAL A 641 -11.25 -17.82 3.19
CA VAL A 641 -11.36 -19.02 4.06
C VAL A 641 -12.22 -20.12 3.44
N ALA A 642 -11.89 -21.37 3.80
CA ALA A 642 -12.69 -22.55 3.48
C ALA A 642 -12.72 -23.55 4.64
N VAL A 643 -13.80 -24.35 4.69
CA VAL A 643 -14.00 -25.42 5.67
C VAL A 643 -14.20 -26.76 4.94
N PHE A 644 -13.34 -27.74 5.20
CA PHE A 644 -13.34 -29.06 4.54
C PHE A 644 -14.18 -30.13 5.28
N ASP A 645 -15.16 -29.71 6.07
CA ASP A 645 -15.97 -30.60 6.89
C ASP A 645 -17.47 -30.40 6.62
N ALA A 646 -18.19 -31.49 6.40
CA ALA A 646 -19.63 -31.46 6.21
C ALA A 646 -20.40 -31.27 7.53
N ASP A 647 -19.79 -31.65 8.65
CA ASP A 647 -20.46 -31.70 9.95
C ASP A 647 -20.25 -30.43 10.79
N VAL A 648 -19.35 -29.53 10.38
CA VAL A 648 -19.17 -28.23 11.05
C VAL A 648 -20.43 -27.38 10.88
N GLU A 649 -21.03 -26.94 11.99
CA GLU A 649 -22.19 -26.05 11.94
C GLU A 649 -21.77 -24.64 11.48
N LEU A 650 -22.30 -24.21 10.34
CA LEU A 650 -22.09 -22.88 9.79
C LEU A 650 -23.42 -22.11 9.78
N PRO A 651 -23.41 -20.79 10.07
CA PRO A 651 -24.55 -19.94 9.79
C PRO A 651 -24.95 -20.01 8.31
N GLU A 652 -26.24 -19.84 7.98
CA GLU A 652 -26.74 -19.88 6.60
C GLU A 652 -25.97 -18.94 5.66
N LEU A 653 -25.62 -17.73 6.14
CA LEU A 653 -24.85 -16.75 5.38
C LEU A 653 -23.36 -17.13 5.23
N ALA A 654 -22.85 -18.08 6.01
CA ALA A 654 -21.48 -18.57 5.96
C ALA A 654 -21.32 -19.87 5.16
N GLU A 655 -22.40 -20.57 4.81
CA GLU A 655 -22.38 -21.87 4.12
C GLU A 655 -21.53 -21.92 2.85
N ARG A 656 -21.34 -20.78 2.16
CA ARG A 656 -20.52 -20.72 0.95
C ARG A 656 -19.04 -21.09 1.15
N ILE A 657 -18.53 -21.09 2.38
CA ILE A 657 -17.13 -21.45 2.67
C ILE A 657 -16.96 -22.97 2.83
N ARG A 658 -18.05 -23.74 2.85
CA ARG A 658 -18.00 -25.20 2.97
C ARG A 658 -17.59 -25.82 1.65
N LEU A 659 -16.52 -26.62 1.67
CA LEU A 659 -16.01 -27.37 0.53
C LEU A 659 -15.86 -28.85 0.94
N THR A 660 -16.89 -29.66 0.71
CA THR A 660 -16.88 -31.08 1.14
C THR A 660 -16.20 -32.02 0.15
N ASP A 661 -16.09 -31.61 -1.11
CA ASP A 661 -15.68 -32.49 -2.22
C ASP A 661 -14.24 -32.18 -2.68
N VAL A 662 -13.33 -32.02 -1.72
CA VAL A 662 -11.90 -31.76 -1.98
C VAL A 662 -11.08 -32.98 -1.57
N ASP A 663 -10.24 -33.47 -2.48
CA ASP A 663 -9.36 -34.61 -2.24
C ASP A 663 -8.44 -34.34 -1.03
N PRO A 664 -8.24 -35.31 -0.11
CA PRO A 664 -7.41 -35.11 1.09
C PRO A 664 -5.98 -34.63 0.84
N ASP A 665 -5.36 -35.06 -0.27
CA ASP A 665 -4.01 -34.61 -0.63
C ASP A 665 -4.04 -33.13 -1.03
N LEU A 666 -5.08 -32.70 -1.77
CA LEU A 666 -5.31 -31.30 -2.12
C LEU A 666 -5.63 -30.43 -0.90
N GLN A 667 -6.36 -30.95 0.10
CA GLN A 667 -6.58 -30.23 1.36
C GLN A 667 -5.25 -29.95 2.07
N THR A 668 -4.33 -30.92 2.06
CA THR A 668 -3.02 -30.79 2.71
C THR A 668 -2.13 -29.76 1.99
N LEU A 669 -2.38 -29.49 0.70
CA LEU A 669 -1.68 -28.44 -0.05
C LEU A 669 -1.95 -27.03 0.50
N SER A 670 -3.02 -26.78 1.24
CA SER A 670 -3.21 -25.50 1.94
C SER A 670 -2.10 -25.20 2.96
N ILE A 671 -1.38 -26.22 3.44
CA ILE A 671 -0.17 -26.06 4.26
C ILE A 671 1.09 -26.20 3.40
N PHE A 672 1.17 -27.25 2.57
CA PHE A 672 2.39 -27.49 1.78
C PHE A 672 2.67 -26.40 0.73
N THR A 673 1.66 -25.96 -0.01
CA THR A 673 1.83 -24.91 -1.01
C THR A 673 1.88 -23.54 -0.35
N ASP A 674 0.84 -23.12 0.36
CA ASP A 674 0.72 -21.72 0.78
C ASP A 674 1.70 -21.33 1.89
N VAL A 675 2.05 -22.28 2.77
CA VAL A 675 2.97 -22.05 3.89
C VAL A 675 4.39 -22.53 3.57
N VAL A 676 4.55 -23.82 3.29
CA VAL A 676 5.88 -24.44 3.15
C VAL A 676 6.59 -23.94 1.89
N ASP A 677 5.93 -24.00 0.73
CA ASP A 677 6.54 -23.68 -0.56
C ASP A 677 6.47 -22.19 -0.93
N CYS A 678 5.35 -21.52 -0.66
CA CYS A 678 5.16 -20.12 -1.07
C CYS A 678 5.68 -19.09 -0.07
N PHE A 679 6.08 -19.50 1.15
CA PHE A 679 6.61 -18.58 2.16
C PHE A 679 7.87 -19.10 2.86
N LEU A 680 7.80 -20.25 3.53
CA LEU A 680 8.92 -20.76 4.33
C LEU A 680 10.13 -21.14 3.47
N ARG A 681 9.93 -21.59 2.23
CA ARG A 681 11.00 -21.77 1.22
C ARG A 681 11.90 -20.55 1.11
N PHE A 682 11.30 -19.38 0.98
CA PHE A 682 12.04 -18.12 0.85
C PHE A 682 12.65 -17.67 2.18
N LEU A 683 11.93 -17.78 3.29
CA LEU A 683 12.46 -17.38 4.59
C LEU A 683 13.68 -18.21 5.00
N ALA A 684 13.63 -19.53 4.78
CA ALA A 684 14.75 -20.44 4.99
C ALA A 684 15.97 -20.02 4.15
N ALA A 685 15.76 -19.71 2.86
CA ALA A 685 16.80 -19.22 1.98
C ALA A 685 17.42 -17.89 2.46
N ARG A 686 16.60 -16.91 2.88
CA ARG A 686 17.12 -15.62 3.36
C ARG A 686 17.97 -15.75 4.62
N LEU A 687 17.58 -16.59 5.56
CA LEU A 687 18.36 -16.81 6.78
C LEU A 687 19.67 -17.56 6.49
N ASP A 688 19.64 -18.50 5.54
CA ASP A 688 20.83 -19.23 5.07
C ASP A 688 21.82 -18.30 4.34
N GLU A 689 21.34 -17.50 3.40
CA GLU A 689 22.11 -16.49 2.66
C GLU A 689 22.74 -15.44 3.60
N SER A 690 22.04 -15.08 4.67
CA SER A 690 22.55 -14.15 5.69
C SER A 690 23.65 -14.74 6.58
N GLY A 691 23.88 -16.06 6.51
CA GLY A 691 24.81 -16.80 7.35
C GLY A 691 24.36 -16.99 8.80
N LEU A 692 23.10 -16.67 9.13
CA LEU A 692 22.58 -16.75 10.49
C LEU A 692 22.04 -18.14 10.85
N LEU A 693 21.40 -18.83 9.90
CA LEU A 693 20.84 -20.16 10.12
C LEU A 693 20.85 -20.95 8.82
N GLN A 694 21.47 -22.12 8.82
CA GLN A 694 21.47 -23.01 7.65
C GLN A 694 20.05 -23.49 7.33
N ALA A 695 19.73 -23.64 6.04
CA ALA A 695 18.38 -24.02 5.60
C ALA A 695 17.90 -25.33 6.24
N ASP A 696 18.76 -26.34 6.39
CA ASP A 696 18.39 -27.61 7.05
C ASP A 696 18.01 -27.42 8.53
N ALA A 697 18.76 -26.56 9.25
CA ALA A 697 18.45 -26.25 10.65
C ALA A 697 17.15 -25.45 10.81
N PHE A 698 16.80 -24.61 9.82
CA PHE A 698 15.48 -23.97 9.76
C PHE A 698 14.35 -25.01 9.66
N TRP A 699 14.50 -25.99 8.76
CA TRP A 699 13.49 -27.04 8.59
C TRP A 699 13.39 -27.98 9.79
N ALA A 700 14.49 -28.21 10.51
CA ALA A 700 14.45 -28.89 11.81
C ALA A 700 13.56 -28.13 12.82
N GLN A 701 13.64 -26.79 12.89
CA GLN A 701 12.76 -26.00 13.75
C GLN A 701 11.28 -26.07 13.34
N ALA A 702 10.99 -26.12 12.03
CA ALA A 702 9.64 -26.32 11.54
C ALA A 702 9.10 -27.71 11.89
N ALA A 703 9.91 -28.76 11.71
CA ALA A 703 9.56 -30.11 12.11
C ALA A 703 9.31 -30.23 13.62
N ASP A 704 10.15 -29.60 14.45
CA ASP A 704 10.00 -29.57 15.90
C ASP A 704 8.66 -28.94 16.33
N VAL A 705 8.25 -27.83 15.69
CA VAL A 705 6.95 -27.17 15.98
C VAL A 705 5.77 -28.06 15.58
N VAL A 706 5.82 -28.67 14.39
CA VAL A 706 4.77 -29.61 13.93
C VAL A 706 4.68 -30.81 14.88
N ALA A 707 5.82 -31.40 15.25
CA ALA A 707 5.89 -32.55 16.14
C ALA A 707 5.45 -32.24 17.57
N ALA A 708 5.79 -31.05 18.10
CA ALA A 708 5.33 -30.61 19.41
C ALA A 708 3.81 -30.47 19.43
N TYR A 709 3.23 -29.81 18.41
CA TYR A 709 1.79 -29.71 18.26
C TYR A 709 1.12 -31.10 18.21
N GLN A 710 1.62 -32.02 17.38
CA GLN A 710 1.05 -33.37 17.29
C GLN A 710 1.13 -34.16 18.61
N ARG A 711 2.21 -34.03 19.39
CA ARG A 711 2.33 -34.67 20.70
C ARG A 711 1.40 -34.08 21.75
N GLU A 712 1.13 -32.79 21.67
CA GLU A 712 0.26 -32.06 22.60
C GLU A 712 -1.24 -32.32 22.32
N HIS A 713 -1.58 -32.77 21.11
CA HIS A 713 -2.95 -33.08 20.67
C HIS A 713 -3.15 -34.54 20.20
N PRO A 714 -2.91 -35.55 21.06
CA PRO A 714 -3.05 -36.96 20.69
C PRO A 714 -4.47 -37.36 20.26
N GLU A 715 -5.49 -36.59 20.65
CA GLU A 715 -6.88 -36.75 20.23
C GLU A 715 -7.08 -36.53 18.72
N LEU A 716 -6.15 -35.86 18.04
CA LEU A 716 -6.20 -35.60 16.59
C LEU A 716 -5.32 -36.60 15.78
N ALA A 717 -4.79 -37.66 16.39
CA ALA A 717 -3.85 -38.59 15.77
C ALA A 717 -4.33 -39.18 14.43
N ASP A 718 -5.61 -39.55 14.33
CA ASP A 718 -6.18 -40.08 13.08
C ASP A 718 -6.17 -39.03 11.96
N ARG A 719 -6.35 -37.75 12.30
CA ARG A 719 -6.28 -36.63 11.34
C ARG A 719 -4.83 -36.35 10.93
N PHE A 720 -3.87 -36.48 11.84
CA PHE A 720 -2.44 -36.39 11.50
C PHE A 720 -2.03 -37.51 10.55
N ALA A 721 -2.52 -38.73 10.75
CA ALA A 721 -2.26 -39.85 9.86
C ALA A 721 -2.91 -39.67 8.48
N ALA A 722 -4.12 -39.09 8.43
CA ALA A 722 -4.84 -38.82 7.18
C ALA A 722 -4.21 -37.69 6.35
N HIS A 723 -3.57 -36.71 7.00
CA HIS A 723 -2.89 -35.59 6.37
C HIS A 723 -1.45 -35.48 6.91
N ASP A 724 -0.58 -36.39 6.48
CA ASP A 724 0.79 -36.53 7.02
C ASP A 724 1.74 -35.43 6.52
N LEU A 725 1.98 -34.40 7.35
CA LEU A 725 2.93 -33.33 7.05
C LEU A 725 4.40 -33.79 7.03
N PHE A 726 4.70 -35.01 7.45
CA PHE A 726 6.01 -35.63 7.33
C PHE A 726 6.11 -36.60 6.15
N ALA A 727 5.11 -36.65 5.26
CA ALA A 727 5.18 -37.45 4.03
C ALA A 727 6.47 -37.14 3.24
N PRO A 728 7.12 -38.11 2.59
CA PRO A 728 8.42 -37.91 1.94
C PRO A 728 8.43 -36.82 0.85
N THR A 729 7.30 -36.68 0.16
CA THR A 729 7.10 -35.74 -0.94
C THR A 729 5.68 -35.17 -0.90
N PHE A 730 5.45 -34.05 -1.59
CA PHE A 730 4.13 -33.48 -1.81
C PHE A 730 4.06 -32.84 -3.21
N ALA A 731 2.85 -32.66 -3.73
CA ALA A 731 2.65 -32.15 -5.09
C ALA A 731 3.16 -30.70 -5.25
N LEU A 732 3.89 -30.43 -6.34
CA LEU A 732 4.36 -29.09 -6.70
C LEU A 732 3.24 -28.30 -7.38
N SER A 733 2.70 -27.28 -6.71
CA SER A 733 1.71 -26.36 -7.28
C SER A 733 2.39 -25.11 -7.83
N CYS A 734 2.32 -24.92 -9.15
CA CYS A 734 3.10 -23.93 -9.88
C CYS A 734 2.33 -22.62 -10.10
N LEU A 735 2.68 -21.56 -9.38
CA LEU A 735 1.97 -20.27 -9.41
C LEU A 735 2.18 -19.53 -10.74
N ASN A 736 3.41 -19.42 -11.23
CA ASN A 736 3.68 -18.72 -12.49
C ASN A 736 3.01 -19.43 -13.66
N ARG A 737 2.96 -20.77 -13.68
CA ARG A 737 2.20 -21.51 -14.70
C ARG A 737 0.73 -21.11 -14.77
N LEU A 738 0.09 -20.78 -13.63
CA LEU A 738 -1.28 -20.29 -13.63
C LEU A 738 -1.40 -18.94 -14.35
N GLN A 739 -0.54 -17.98 -13.99
CA GLN A 739 -0.53 -16.65 -14.63
C GLN A 739 -0.13 -16.70 -16.11
N LEU A 740 0.84 -17.53 -16.47
CA LEU A 740 1.32 -17.68 -17.85
C LEU A 740 0.24 -18.31 -18.75
N ARG A 741 -0.61 -19.18 -18.20
CA ARG A 741 -1.75 -19.79 -18.92
C ARG A 741 -2.85 -18.76 -19.18
N ASP A 742 -3.23 -17.97 -18.17
CA ASP A 742 -4.19 -16.87 -18.28
C ASP A 742 -3.86 -15.75 -17.29
N ASN A 743 -3.35 -14.63 -17.81
CA ASN A 743 -2.98 -13.47 -17.01
C ASN A 743 -4.11 -12.44 -16.86
N THR A 744 -5.34 -12.78 -17.26
CA THR A 744 -6.53 -11.95 -17.10
C THR A 744 -7.59 -12.57 -16.18
N SER A 745 -7.58 -13.90 -16.08
CA SER A 745 -8.45 -14.70 -15.22
C SER A 745 -7.74 -15.99 -14.80
N MET A 746 -6.82 -15.89 -13.83
CA MET A 746 -5.91 -16.98 -13.46
C MET A 746 -6.61 -18.25 -12.92
N LEU A 747 -7.77 -18.09 -12.28
CA LEU A 747 -8.55 -19.20 -11.69
C LEU A 747 -9.97 -19.20 -12.26
N ASP A 748 -10.49 -20.39 -12.53
CA ASP A 748 -11.93 -20.59 -12.68
C ASP A 748 -12.55 -20.64 -11.28
N LEU A 749 -13.33 -19.61 -10.93
CA LEU A 749 -14.00 -19.53 -9.63
C LEU A 749 -15.07 -20.61 -9.44
N ALA A 750 -15.52 -21.27 -10.52
CA ALA A 750 -16.44 -22.40 -10.46
C ALA A 750 -15.74 -23.75 -10.27
N ASP A 751 -14.43 -23.84 -10.53
CA ASP A 751 -13.59 -25.01 -10.28
C ASP A 751 -12.16 -24.60 -9.87
N PRO A 752 -11.98 -24.09 -8.63
CA PRO A 752 -10.67 -23.66 -8.15
C PRO A 752 -9.65 -24.81 -8.08
N ALA A 753 -10.11 -26.02 -7.73
CA ALA A 753 -9.25 -27.20 -7.63
C ALA A 753 -8.76 -27.67 -9.01
N GLY A 754 -9.62 -27.69 -10.02
CA GLY A 754 -9.25 -28.00 -11.41
C GLY A 754 -8.38 -26.93 -12.07
N SER A 755 -8.33 -25.73 -11.50
CA SER A 755 -7.48 -24.64 -11.99
C SER A 755 -6.00 -24.83 -11.62
N LEU A 756 -5.67 -25.63 -10.59
CA LEU A 756 -4.30 -25.83 -10.11
C LEU A 756 -3.36 -26.35 -11.20
N ALA A 757 -2.10 -25.92 -11.16
CA ALA A 757 -1.05 -26.35 -12.10
C ALA A 757 -0.04 -27.25 -11.37
N ILE A 758 -0.37 -28.54 -11.24
CA ILE A 758 0.47 -29.52 -10.54
C ILE A 758 1.53 -30.12 -11.48
N VAL A 759 2.82 -30.10 -11.08
CA VAL A 759 3.92 -30.65 -11.89
C VAL A 759 4.86 -31.55 -11.08
N GLY A 760 4.47 -32.81 -10.94
CA GLY A 760 5.20 -33.79 -10.13
C GLY A 760 5.24 -33.40 -8.65
N GLU A 761 6.29 -33.80 -7.94
CA GLU A 761 6.37 -33.63 -6.49
C GLU A 761 7.66 -32.95 -6.04
N LEU A 762 7.62 -32.22 -4.92
CA LEU A 762 8.78 -31.71 -4.19
C LEU A 762 9.17 -32.69 -3.08
N VAL A 763 10.47 -32.78 -2.79
CA VAL A 763 10.96 -33.47 -1.58
C VAL A 763 10.59 -32.63 -0.37
N ASN A 764 9.87 -33.23 0.58
CA ASN A 764 9.43 -32.54 1.79
C ASN A 764 10.60 -32.39 2.77
N PRO A 765 11.04 -31.17 3.09
CA PRO A 765 12.14 -30.96 4.03
C PRO A 765 11.79 -31.33 5.48
N LEU A 766 10.50 -31.37 5.85
CA LEU A 766 10.07 -31.81 7.18
C LEU A 766 10.31 -33.31 7.39
N ALA A 767 10.19 -34.12 6.32
CA ALA A 767 10.30 -35.58 6.39
C ALA A 767 11.67 -36.06 6.91
N ALA A 768 12.74 -35.34 6.58
CA ALA A 768 14.10 -35.64 7.04
C ALA A 768 14.27 -35.48 8.56
N HIS A 769 13.39 -34.69 9.18
CA HIS A 769 13.40 -34.34 10.60
C HIS A 769 12.20 -34.94 11.35
N ARG A 770 11.55 -35.97 10.80
CA ARG A 770 10.46 -36.68 11.47
C ARG A 770 10.96 -37.20 12.84
N PRO A 771 10.25 -36.91 13.95
CA PRO A 771 10.59 -37.46 15.25
C PRO A 771 10.59 -38.99 15.24
N ALA A 772 11.48 -39.58 16.05
CA ALA A 772 11.65 -41.02 16.19
C ALA A 772 10.49 -41.72 16.90
#